data_AF-A0A812PEN7-F1
#
_entry.id   AF-A0A812PEN7-F1
#
_cell.length_a   1.000
_cell.length_b   1.000
_cell.length_c   1.000
_cell.angle_alpha   90.00
_cell.angle_beta   90.00
_cell.angle_gamma   90.00
#
_symmetry.space_group_name_H-M   'P 1'
#
loop_
_entity.id
_entity.type
_entity.pdbx_description
1 polymer ?
#
loop_
_entity_poly.entity_id
_entity_poly.type
_entity_poly.pdbx_seq_one_letter_code
_entity_poly.pdbx_strand_id
1 'polypeptide(L)'
;MSSEYDQDTGPLDVVKTPDDVRADPYPLPAQFEWCTCDVGNDAEIMEIYTLLTENYVEDDDSMFRFDYSTDFLRWALQPPEYLRNWHLGVRVKGGGKLVGFITGIPANIQVFDKTIQMAEINFLCVHKKLRSKRLAPVLIKEITRRVNRENVWQAVYTAGVVLPRPVSECRYHHRSLNPKKLIEVGFSHLGQRMTMARTIKLYKVPEACQLPGMREMKKEDVPRVHGLVSNYLKKFQLHPELSPAEVEHWMLPREGVVYCYVRENEKREVTDVCSFYNLPSTILGHEKHNILKAAYSYWNVATTVPLQDLMYDALILAKQQDFDVFNALDVMENDSFLKDLKFGIGDGYLQYYLYNWKCPKIASHQESALHTERLFDVFHYKVPPCSGWKLSPHDLKKGGKKDGYPAAEGDDGEDWQRLRLSFHDVQTSHPTSLWVITATIILEEDSQTQLLHMLRKYDADAGPLDEIKTVDDVRAEPYNLPAQFEWCTCDVSDDAVMQEVYTLLTENYVEDDDSMFRFDYSVPFLRWALTPPEYLRNWHLGVRVKGGGKLVGFITGIPAKMRVYDKSIQMVEINFLCVHKKLRSKRLAPVLIKEITRRVNRENVWQAVYTAGVVLPRPVSECRYWHRSLNPKKLIEVGFSHLGQRMTMARTIKLYKVPDTPQLAGMREMRKEDVSRVHSLVSNYLKKFSLHPEFTPEEVEHWMLPKPGVVSCWVRENEKKEVTDVFSFYSLPSSILGNPKHNLLRAAYSYWNVATTVPLQDLMLDALSVAKQQGFDVFNALDIMDNESFLKDLKFGIGDGYLQYYLYNWKCPKIEPRSIGLVLL
;
A
#
# COMPACT_ATOMS: atom_id res chain seq x y z
N MET A 1 18.65 15.67 -33.83
CA MET A 1 17.70 16.78 -33.66
C MET A 1 17.26 16.77 -32.22
N SER A 2 17.83 17.69 -31.46
CA SER A 2 17.52 17.98 -30.07
C SER A 2 16.23 18.82 -29.96
N SER A 3 15.57 18.69 -28.82
CA SER A 3 14.60 19.60 -28.17
C SER A 3 13.23 19.00 -27.85
N GLU A 4 12.70 19.46 -26.72
CA GLU A 4 11.40 19.16 -26.06
C GLU A 4 11.38 18.10 -24.94
N TYR A 5 12.40 18.06 -24.10
CA TYR A 5 12.21 17.85 -22.66
C TYR A 5 13.27 18.66 -21.92
N ASP A 6 12.94 19.88 -21.52
CA ASP A 6 13.68 20.55 -20.46
C ASP A 6 13.26 19.85 -19.15
N GLN A 7 13.89 18.71 -18.89
CA GLN A 7 13.53 17.79 -17.81
C GLN A 7 13.95 18.41 -16.48
N ASP A 8 12.96 18.69 -15.65
CA ASP A 8 13.04 19.27 -14.31
C ASP A 8 13.71 18.31 -13.30
N THR A 9 14.97 17.95 -13.57
CA THR A 9 15.81 17.04 -12.77
C THR A 9 17.05 17.75 -12.24
N GLY A 10 17.34 17.55 -10.95
CA GLY A 10 18.47 18.22 -10.29
C GLY A 10 18.46 18.08 -8.78
N PRO A 11 19.50 18.56 -8.09
CA PRO A 11 19.56 18.53 -6.63
C PRO A 11 18.42 19.36 -6.02
N LEU A 12 17.87 18.90 -4.90
CA LEU A 12 16.79 19.59 -4.18
C LEU A 12 17.37 20.63 -3.19
N ASP A 13 18.48 20.28 -2.55
CA ASP A 13 19.20 21.16 -1.66
C ASP A 13 20.08 22.14 -2.44
N VAL A 14 20.31 23.30 -1.82
CA VAL A 14 21.35 24.24 -2.24
C VAL A 14 22.71 23.55 -2.16
N VAL A 15 23.64 23.93 -3.04
CA VAL A 15 25.03 23.45 -3.03
C VAL A 15 25.64 23.70 -1.65
N LYS A 16 26.16 22.63 -1.03
CA LYS A 16 26.84 22.62 0.27
C LYS A 16 28.24 22.05 0.09
N THR A 17 29.12 22.32 1.03
CA THR A 17 30.46 21.72 1.11
C THR A 17 30.57 20.83 2.36
N PRO A 18 31.53 19.89 2.42
CA PRO A 18 31.76 19.09 3.61
C PRO A 18 32.00 19.93 4.89
N ASP A 19 32.48 21.17 4.75
CA ASP A 19 32.68 22.10 5.86
C ASP A 19 31.35 22.60 6.47
N ASP A 20 30.26 22.57 5.70
CA ASP A 20 28.91 22.89 6.19
C ASP A 20 28.30 21.74 7.03
N VAL A 21 28.94 20.56 7.04
CA VAL A 21 28.46 19.38 7.74
C VAL A 21 29.06 19.33 9.14
N ARG A 22 28.21 19.08 10.15
CA ARG A 22 28.65 18.94 11.54
C ARG A 22 29.82 17.96 11.68
N ALA A 23 30.88 18.43 12.37
CA ALA A 23 32.04 17.61 12.70
C ALA A 23 31.70 16.47 13.68
N ASP A 24 30.99 16.76 14.76
CA ASP A 24 30.64 15.79 15.79
C ASP A 24 29.46 14.87 15.39
N PRO A 25 29.44 13.61 15.87
CA PRO A 25 28.28 12.73 15.73
C PRO A 25 27.00 13.32 16.36
N TYR A 26 25.84 12.91 15.87
CA TYR A 26 24.58 13.23 16.56
C TYR A 26 24.55 12.61 17.97
N PRO A 27 23.97 13.30 18.98
CA PRO A 27 23.93 12.76 20.34
C PRO A 27 23.07 11.50 20.42
N LEU A 28 23.55 10.51 21.16
CA LEU A 28 22.81 9.33 21.58
C LEU A 28 22.42 9.43 23.06
N PRO A 29 21.34 8.75 23.50
CA PRO A 29 21.06 8.58 24.93
C PRO A 29 22.26 8.00 25.68
N ALA A 30 22.42 8.36 26.96
CA ALA A 30 23.64 8.10 27.73
C ALA A 30 24.06 6.62 27.76
N GLN A 31 23.09 5.71 27.69
CA GLN A 31 23.25 4.25 27.68
C GLN A 31 23.65 3.66 26.32
N PHE A 32 23.76 4.46 25.26
CA PHE A 32 24.15 4.00 23.93
C PHE A 32 25.40 4.71 23.42
N GLU A 33 26.09 4.05 22.51
CA GLU A 33 27.25 4.59 21.82
C GLU A 33 27.25 4.22 20.33
N TRP A 34 27.83 5.11 19.52
CA TRP A 34 28.04 4.86 18.10
C TRP A 34 29.18 3.87 17.91
N CYS A 35 29.04 2.96 16.96
CA CYS A 35 30.14 2.17 16.46
C CYS A 35 30.16 2.18 14.93
N THR A 36 31.33 1.91 14.37
CA THR A 36 31.49 1.57 12.95
C THR A 36 31.69 0.08 12.89
N CYS A 37 30.82 -0.63 12.17
CA CYS A 37 30.82 -2.08 12.14
C CYS A 37 31.77 -2.59 11.04
N ASP A 38 32.70 -3.48 11.39
CA ASP A 38 33.61 -4.10 10.43
C ASP A 38 33.09 -5.46 9.97
N VAL A 39 32.46 -5.50 8.79
CA VAL A 39 31.98 -6.75 8.15
C VAL A 39 33.11 -7.69 7.71
N GLY A 40 34.37 -7.22 7.70
CA GLY A 40 35.54 -8.07 7.52
C GLY A 40 35.91 -8.87 8.79
N ASN A 41 35.40 -8.47 9.96
CA ASN A 41 35.62 -9.17 11.22
C ASN A 41 34.53 -10.23 11.44
N ASP A 42 34.93 -11.49 11.65
CA ASP A 42 34.01 -12.63 11.84
C ASP A 42 33.07 -12.47 13.04
N ALA A 43 33.54 -11.85 14.13
CA ALA A 43 32.71 -11.64 15.31
C ALA A 43 31.66 -10.54 15.06
N GLU A 44 32.07 -9.40 14.49
CA GLU A 44 31.16 -8.28 14.25
C GLU A 44 30.12 -8.61 13.17
N ILE A 45 30.50 -9.30 12.09
CA ILE A 45 29.51 -9.70 11.08
C ILE A 45 28.49 -10.69 11.63
N MET A 46 28.89 -11.55 12.58
CA MET A 46 27.97 -12.46 13.25
C MET A 46 26.97 -11.72 14.15
N GLU A 47 27.39 -10.61 14.78
CA GLU A 47 26.47 -9.73 15.52
C GLU A 47 25.48 -9.03 14.59
N ILE A 48 25.94 -8.55 13.43
CA ILE A 48 25.07 -7.95 12.40
C ILE A 48 24.06 -9.00 11.90
N TYR A 49 24.55 -10.21 11.55
CA TYR A 49 23.71 -11.34 11.17
C TYR A 49 22.63 -11.62 12.21
N THR A 50 23.01 -11.71 13.48
CA THR A 50 22.09 -11.98 14.59
C THR A 50 21.04 -10.87 14.70
N LEU A 51 21.48 -9.60 14.65
CA LEU A 51 20.57 -8.45 14.71
C LEU A 51 19.56 -8.47 13.56
N LEU A 52 20.02 -8.69 12.32
CA LEU A 52 19.18 -8.70 11.13
C LEU A 52 18.20 -9.87 11.14
N THR A 53 18.69 -11.07 11.41
CA THR A 53 17.88 -12.28 11.50
C THR A 53 16.78 -12.11 12.56
N GLU A 54 17.10 -11.61 13.74
CA GLU A 54 16.10 -11.48 14.81
C GLU A 54 15.15 -10.29 14.66
N ASN A 55 15.56 -9.23 13.94
CA ASN A 55 14.92 -7.90 14.02
C ASN A 55 14.72 -7.15 12.70
N TYR A 56 15.01 -7.69 11.53
CA TYR A 56 14.86 -6.94 10.26
C TYR A 56 13.57 -7.27 9.52
N VAL A 57 13.50 -8.42 8.83
CA VAL A 57 12.34 -8.80 8.00
C VAL A 57 11.67 -10.06 8.55
N GLU A 58 10.36 -9.98 8.75
CA GLU A 58 9.47 -11.07 9.16
C GLU A 58 8.16 -10.88 8.38
N ASP A 59 7.71 -11.92 7.70
CA ASP A 59 6.44 -11.86 6.96
C ASP A 59 5.25 -11.68 7.91
N ASP A 60 4.11 -11.23 7.37
CA ASP A 60 2.94 -10.82 8.15
C ASP A 60 2.34 -11.95 9.03
N ASP A 61 2.64 -13.21 8.69
CA ASP A 61 2.22 -14.40 9.41
C ASP A 61 3.33 -15.03 10.29
N SER A 62 4.52 -14.42 10.37
CA SER A 62 5.70 -14.95 11.08
C SER A 62 6.10 -16.38 10.64
N MET A 63 5.88 -16.74 9.37
CA MET A 63 6.22 -18.05 8.81
C MET A 63 7.64 -18.09 8.22
N PHE A 64 8.12 -16.96 7.67
CA PHE A 64 9.42 -16.85 7.00
C PHE A 64 10.23 -15.65 7.47
N ARG A 65 11.54 -15.85 7.58
CA ARG A 65 12.51 -14.83 7.96
C ARG A 65 13.72 -14.91 7.05
N PHE A 66 14.14 -13.78 6.47
CA PHE A 66 15.34 -13.78 5.63
C PHE A 66 16.58 -14.17 6.45
N ASP A 67 17.37 -15.07 5.86
CA ASP A 67 18.58 -15.62 6.45
C ASP A 67 19.78 -15.12 5.62
N TYR A 68 20.20 -13.89 5.91
CA TYR A 68 21.31 -13.23 5.21
C TYR A 68 22.63 -13.84 5.66
N SER A 69 23.17 -14.82 4.92
CA SER A 69 24.46 -15.42 5.31
C SER A 69 25.57 -14.37 5.47
N THR A 70 26.57 -14.66 6.30
CA THR A 70 27.72 -13.75 6.50
C THR A 70 28.45 -13.47 5.18
N ASP A 71 28.54 -14.45 4.29
CA ASP A 71 29.17 -14.27 2.98
C ASP A 71 28.32 -13.40 2.05
N PHE A 72 27.00 -13.50 2.15
CA PHE A 72 26.08 -12.60 1.47
C PHE A 72 26.23 -11.16 1.97
N LEU A 73 26.30 -10.95 3.29
CA LEU A 73 26.50 -9.63 3.87
C LEU A 73 27.84 -9.02 3.45
N ARG A 74 28.93 -9.80 3.37
CA ARG A 74 30.21 -9.31 2.81
C ARG A 74 30.09 -8.91 1.36
N TRP A 75 29.42 -9.74 0.56
CA TRP A 75 29.18 -9.43 -0.85
C TRP A 75 28.35 -8.16 -1.04
N ALA A 76 27.28 -7.99 -0.27
CA ALA A 76 26.40 -6.82 -0.35
C ALA A 76 27.04 -5.53 0.19
N LEU A 77 27.88 -5.63 1.22
CA LEU A 77 28.39 -4.46 1.97
C LEU A 77 29.84 -4.08 1.62
N GLN A 78 30.55 -4.87 0.83
CA GLN A 78 31.94 -4.56 0.44
C GLN A 78 32.14 -4.48 -1.09
N PRO A 79 31.35 -3.68 -1.83
CA PRO A 79 31.68 -3.39 -3.23
C PRO A 79 33.02 -2.65 -3.35
N PRO A 80 33.60 -2.57 -4.57
CA PRO A 80 34.75 -1.70 -4.81
C PRO A 80 34.51 -0.29 -4.26
N GLU A 81 35.53 0.30 -3.64
CA GLU A 81 35.50 1.66 -3.08
C GLU A 81 34.53 1.86 -1.90
N TYR A 82 33.97 0.80 -1.32
CA TYR A 82 33.13 0.94 -0.12
C TYR A 82 33.85 1.64 1.03
N LEU A 83 33.09 2.42 1.78
CA LEU A 83 33.60 3.19 2.91
C LEU A 83 33.14 2.55 4.21
N ARG A 84 34.09 2.00 4.98
CA ARG A 84 33.80 1.35 6.28
C ARG A 84 32.98 2.25 7.20
N ASN A 85 33.25 3.56 7.19
CA ASN A 85 32.53 4.55 7.99
C ASN A 85 31.02 4.59 7.68
N TRP A 86 30.58 4.12 6.52
CA TRP A 86 29.17 4.06 6.15
C TRP A 86 28.45 2.82 6.70
N HIS A 87 29.14 1.91 7.38
CA HIS A 87 28.53 0.81 8.15
C HIS A 87 28.34 1.25 9.60
N LEU A 88 27.19 1.87 9.86
CA LEU A 88 26.90 2.53 11.12
C LEU A 88 26.12 1.61 12.06
N GLY A 89 26.60 1.46 13.29
CA GLY A 89 25.93 0.72 14.35
C GLY A 89 25.70 1.53 15.62
N VAL A 90 24.79 1.04 16.47
CA VAL A 90 24.54 1.54 17.83
C VAL A 90 24.67 0.38 18.80
N ARG A 91 25.46 0.58 19.86
CA ARG A 91 25.69 -0.40 20.94
C ARG A 91 25.19 0.11 22.29
N VAL A 92 24.87 -0.82 23.19
CA VAL A 92 24.56 -0.51 24.60
C VAL A 92 25.87 -0.36 25.38
N LYS A 93 26.05 0.77 26.08
CA LYS A 93 27.21 1.00 26.96
C LYS A 93 27.24 -0.01 28.11
N GLY A 94 28.44 -0.50 28.43
CA GLY A 94 28.67 -1.51 29.46
C GLY A 94 28.37 -2.95 29.04
N GLY A 95 27.41 -3.18 28.14
CA GLY A 95 27.06 -4.51 27.62
C GLY A 95 27.62 -4.82 26.22
N GLY A 96 28.02 -3.82 25.44
CA GLY A 96 28.60 -3.97 24.10
C GLY A 96 27.64 -4.47 23.01
N LYS A 97 26.42 -4.90 23.36
CA LYS A 97 25.46 -5.50 22.43
C LYS A 97 25.02 -4.52 21.33
N LEU A 98 25.09 -4.97 20.07
CA LEU A 98 24.58 -4.24 18.90
C LEU A 98 23.05 -4.23 18.89
N VAL A 99 22.45 -3.04 18.75
CA VAL A 99 20.99 -2.85 18.84
C VAL A 99 20.40 -2.00 17.73
N GLY A 100 21.24 -1.39 16.89
CA GLY A 100 20.84 -0.66 15.69
C GLY A 100 21.93 -0.73 14.64
N PHE A 101 21.53 -0.75 13.37
CA PHE A 101 22.43 -0.86 12.22
C PHE A 101 21.82 -0.17 11.00
N ILE A 102 22.64 0.51 10.20
CA ILE A 102 22.29 1.07 8.88
C ILE A 102 23.57 1.12 8.03
N THR A 103 23.44 0.91 6.72
CA THR A 103 24.59 0.86 5.82
C THR A 103 24.41 1.77 4.62
N GLY A 104 25.53 2.23 4.06
CA GLY A 104 25.59 2.85 2.74
C GLY A 104 26.77 2.29 1.94
N ILE A 105 26.61 2.20 0.62
CA ILE A 105 27.68 1.86 -0.33
C ILE A 105 27.72 2.90 -1.47
N PRO A 106 28.88 3.17 -2.11
CA PRO A 106 28.94 4.11 -3.23
C PRO A 106 28.29 3.51 -4.48
N ALA A 107 27.60 4.35 -5.26
CA ALA A 107 27.02 3.97 -6.55
C ALA A 107 27.02 5.17 -7.52
N ASN A 108 27.31 4.92 -8.79
CA ASN A 108 27.09 5.89 -9.86
C ASN A 108 25.75 5.60 -10.53
N ILE A 109 24.82 6.54 -10.50
CA ILE A 109 23.47 6.37 -11.03
C ILE A 109 23.24 7.37 -12.16
N GLN A 110 22.94 6.85 -13.35
CA GLN A 110 22.43 7.64 -14.46
C GLN A 110 20.96 7.99 -14.20
N VAL A 111 20.65 9.28 -14.20
CA VAL A 111 19.31 9.83 -14.11
C VAL A 111 19.09 10.73 -15.33
N PHE A 112 18.35 10.21 -16.31
CA PHE A 112 18.17 10.77 -17.64
C PHE A 112 19.51 11.03 -18.33
N ASP A 113 19.93 12.30 -18.41
CA ASP A 113 21.14 12.76 -19.08
C ASP A 113 22.34 12.95 -18.13
N LYS A 114 22.14 12.78 -16.81
CA LYS A 114 23.16 13.05 -15.79
C LYS A 114 23.58 11.78 -15.05
N THR A 115 24.89 11.53 -14.98
CA THR A 115 25.47 10.55 -14.05
C THR A 115 25.77 11.23 -12.72
N ILE A 116 25.28 10.67 -11.63
CA ILE A 116 25.41 11.25 -10.28
C ILE A 116 26.02 10.21 -9.35
N GLN A 117 27.00 10.63 -8.57
CA GLN A 117 27.52 9.83 -7.48
C GLN A 117 26.55 9.88 -6.29
N MET A 118 26.03 8.72 -5.91
CA MET A 118 25.04 8.56 -4.83
C MET A 118 25.54 7.55 -3.78
N ALA A 119 24.99 7.63 -2.58
CA ALA A 119 25.04 6.53 -1.62
C ALA A 119 23.84 5.60 -1.80
N GLU A 120 24.06 4.31 -2.02
CA GLU A 120 23.02 3.29 -1.97
C GLU A 120 22.84 2.86 -0.50
N ILE A 121 21.69 3.16 0.10
CA ILE A 121 21.43 2.91 1.53
C ILE A 121 20.71 1.57 1.71
N ASN A 122 21.18 0.75 2.66
CA ASN A 122 20.69 -0.60 2.90
C ASN A 122 20.61 -0.96 4.41
N PHE A 123 19.85 -2.01 4.76
CA PHE A 123 19.87 -2.68 6.07
C PHE A 123 19.60 -1.80 7.30
N LEU A 124 18.69 -0.82 7.22
CA LEU A 124 18.27 -0.06 8.40
C LEU A 124 17.46 -0.96 9.36
N CYS A 125 18.11 -1.43 10.41
CA CYS A 125 17.54 -2.32 11.41
C CYS A 125 17.67 -1.74 12.82
N VAL A 126 16.59 -1.77 13.59
CA VAL A 126 16.58 -1.46 15.02
C VAL A 126 15.95 -2.62 15.77
N HIS A 127 16.62 -3.04 16.84
CA HIS A 127 16.16 -4.10 17.72
C HIS A 127 14.70 -3.88 18.13
N LYS A 128 13.84 -4.91 18.04
CA LYS A 128 12.37 -4.82 18.19
C LYS A 128 11.93 -4.02 19.43
N LYS A 129 12.58 -4.26 20.58
CA LYS A 129 12.31 -3.56 21.86
C LYS A 129 12.65 -2.06 21.88
N LEU A 130 13.49 -1.58 20.96
CA LEU A 130 13.95 -0.19 20.90
C LEU A 130 13.29 0.61 19.76
N ARG A 131 12.45 -0.01 18.94
CA ARG A 131 11.79 0.66 17.81
C ARG A 131 10.91 1.84 18.25
N SER A 132 10.31 1.77 19.44
CA SER A 132 9.53 2.86 20.05
C SER A 132 10.40 4.02 20.59
N LYS A 133 11.71 3.81 20.74
CA LYS A 133 12.66 4.81 21.29
C LYS A 133 13.26 5.73 20.22
N ARG A 134 12.67 5.76 19.01
CA ARG A 134 13.05 6.62 17.88
C ARG A 134 14.54 6.59 17.51
N LEU A 135 15.17 5.42 17.57
CA LEU A 135 16.58 5.25 17.22
C LEU A 135 16.83 5.30 15.69
N ALA A 136 15.91 4.75 14.89
CA ALA A 136 16.05 4.69 13.43
C ALA A 136 16.25 6.07 12.77
N PRO A 137 15.50 7.12 13.11
CA PRO A 137 15.72 8.40 12.46
C PRO A 137 16.94 9.19 13.03
N VAL A 138 17.52 8.77 14.16
CA VAL A 138 18.86 9.23 14.60
C VAL A 138 19.96 8.53 13.79
N LEU A 139 19.82 7.22 13.54
CA LEU A 139 20.68 6.45 12.62
C LEU A 139 20.70 7.07 11.22
N ILE A 140 19.54 7.43 10.66
CA ILE A 140 19.42 8.08 9.35
C ILE A 140 20.20 9.42 9.33
N LYS A 141 20.02 10.28 10.34
CA LYS A 141 20.74 11.56 10.42
C LYS A 141 22.27 11.36 10.49
N GLU A 142 22.71 10.37 11.25
CA GLU A 142 24.13 10.09 11.42
C GLU A 142 24.75 9.48 10.16
N ILE A 143 24.08 8.57 9.46
CA ILE A 143 24.60 8.07 8.16
C ILE A 143 24.61 9.18 7.11
N THR A 144 23.59 10.03 7.03
CA THR A 144 23.58 11.20 6.13
C THR A 144 24.74 12.13 6.43
N ARG A 145 25.06 12.38 7.70
CA ARG A 145 26.23 13.18 8.11
C ARG A 145 27.52 12.54 7.60
N ARG A 146 27.71 11.24 7.80
CA ARG A 146 28.91 10.51 7.36
C ARG A 146 29.07 10.49 5.85
N VAL A 147 27.98 10.34 5.10
CA VAL A 147 27.96 10.38 3.63
C VAL A 147 28.29 11.79 3.11
N ASN A 148 27.65 12.83 3.65
CA ASN A 148 27.92 14.21 3.24
C ASN A 148 29.34 14.69 3.56
N ARG A 149 29.97 14.16 4.63
CA ARG A 149 31.38 14.45 4.95
C ARG A 149 32.37 13.91 3.93
N GLU A 150 31.97 12.90 3.16
CA GLU A 150 32.75 12.34 2.04
C GLU A 150 32.38 13.02 0.71
N ASN A 151 31.70 14.17 0.77
CA ASN A 151 31.25 14.97 -0.37
C ASN A 151 30.26 14.26 -1.32
N VAL A 152 29.50 13.29 -0.80
CA VAL A 152 28.37 12.67 -1.50
C VAL A 152 27.07 13.22 -0.92
N TRP A 153 26.19 13.75 -1.77
CA TRP A 153 25.02 14.53 -1.31
C TRP A 153 23.68 13.90 -1.66
N GLN A 154 23.69 12.86 -2.50
CA GLN A 154 22.51 12.16 -2.99
C GLN A 154 22.54 10.71 -2.52
N ALA A 155 21.37 10.09 -2.44
CA ALA A 155 21.25 8.67 -2.13
C ALA A 155 20.13 8.00 -2.92
N VAL A 156 20.25 6.70 -3.12
CA VAL A 156 19.20 5.83 -3.68
C VAL A 156 18.86 4.75 -2.65
N TYR A 157 17.58 4.46 -2.48
CA TYR A 157 17.10 3.45 -1.53
C TYR A 157 15.75 2.87 -1.95
N THR A 158 15.42 1.69 -1.41
CA THR A 158 14.11 1.06 -1.61
C THR A 158 13.33 0.97 -0.30
N ALA A 159 12.00 0.82 -0.42
CA ALA A 159 11.16 0.46 0.71
C ALA A 159 10.02 -0.47 0.27
N GLY A 160 9.69 -1.47 1.09
CA GLY A 160 8.49 -2.29 0.97
C GLY A 160 7.23 -1.56 1.44
N VAL A 161 7.40 -0.47 2.21
CA VAL A 161 6.33 0.47 2.55
C VAL A 161 6.34 1.69 1.60
N VAL A 162 5.16 2.23 1.32
CA VAL A 162 5.04 3.45 0.49
C VAL A 162 5.35 4.69 1.31
N LEU A 163 6.51 5.30 1.04
CA LEU A 163 6.92 6.62 1.50
C LEU A 163 6.51 7.70 0.47
N PRO A 164 6.45 8.99 0.85
CA PRO A 164 6.07 10.04 -0.08
C PRO A 164 7.01 10.14 -1.30
N ARG A 165 6.42 10.21 -2.50
CA ARG A 165 7.09 10.44 -3.80
C ARG A 165 8.10 9.34 -4.22
N PRO A 166 7.68 8.07 -4.41
CA PRO A 166 8.52 7.10 -5.09
C PRO A 166 8.78 7.53 -6.54
N VAL A 167 10.00 7.29 -7.02
CA VAL A 167 10.38 7.57 -8.42
C VAL A 167 10.00 6.44 -9.36
N SER A 168 9.89 5.21 -8.86
CA SER A 168 9.47 4.01 -9.61
C SER A 168 8.91 2.95 -8.63
N GLU A 169 8.11 2.02 -9.13
CA GLU A 169 7.50 0.93 -8.36
C GLU A 169 7.56 -0.40 -9.14
N CYS A 170 8.00 -1.48 -8.50
CA CYS A 170 8.03 -2.82 -9.10
C CYS A 170 7.33 -3.83 -8.20
N ARG A 171 6.87 -4.93 -8.79
CA ARG A 171 6.18 -6.04 -8.12
C ARG A 171 6.98 -7.32 -8.25
N TYR A 172 7.00 -8.12 -7.18
CA TYR A 172 7.63 -9.44 -7.20
C TYR A 172 6.78 -10.47 -7.94
N HIS A 173 7.46 -11.36 -8.63
CA HIS A 173 6.91 -12.54 -9.29
C HIS A 173 7.72 -13.77 -8.90
N HIS A 174 7.03 -14.91 -8.72
CA HIS A 174 7.62 -16.15 -8.19
C HIS A 174 7.41 -17.33 -9.13
N ARG A 175 8.47 -18.09 -9.37
CA ARG A 175 8.47 -19.31 -10.19
C ARG A 175 8.89 -20.52 -9.37
N SER A 176 7.98 -21.49 -9.22
CA SER A 176 8.22 -22.68 -8.39
C SER A 176 9.21 -23.68 -9.01
N LEU A 177 10.39 -23.85 -8.40
CA LEU A 177 11.36 -24.89 -8.78
C LEU A 177 11.18 -26.18 -7.97
N ASN A 178 10.61 -26.07 -6.76
CA ASN A 178 10.23 -27.20 -5.90
C ASN A 178 8.78 -27.06 -5.40
N PRO A 179 7.78 -27.27 -6.27
CA PRO A 179 6.38 -27.03 -5.91
C PRO A 179 5.90 -27.82 -4.70
N LYS A 180 6.45 -29.01 -4.47
CA LYS A 180 6.10 -29.84 -3.31
C LYS A 180 6.47 -29.15 -2.00
N LYS A 181 7.74 -28.75 -1.87
CA LYS A 181 8.21 -28.07 -0.66
C LYS A 181 7.50 -26.74 -0.46
N LEU A 182 7.36 -25.92 -1.51
CA LEU A 182 6.68 -24.62 -1.42
C LEU A 182 5.24 -24.72 -0.92
N ILE A 183 4.52 -25.77 -1.34
CA ILE A 183 3.14 -26.01 -0.88
C ILE A 183 3.10 -26.57 0.55
N GLU A 184 4.03 -27.46 0.91
CA GLU A 184 4.11 -28.03 2.26
C GLU A 184 4.39 -26.96 3.33
N VAL A 185 5.23 -25.98 3.01
CA VAL A 185 5.64 -24.91 3.94
C VAL A 185 4.73 -23.69 3.90
N GLY A 186 3.67 -23.70 3.08
CA GLY A 186 2.70 -22.60 2.99
C GLY A 186 3.09 -21.43 2.08
N PHE A 187 4.29 -21.45 1.47
CA PHE A 187 4.76 -20.40 0.55
C PHE A 187 3.91 -20.30 -0.72
N SER A 188 3.39 -21.43 -1.22
CA SER A 188 2.47 -21.44 -2.37
C SER A 188 1.29 -22.38 -2.12
N HIS A 189 0.27 -22.25 -2.96
CA HIS A 189 -0.94 -23.05 -2.84
C HIS A 189 -1.17 -23.90 -4.08
N LEU A 190 -1.66 -25.12 -3.86
CA LEU A 190 -2.08 -26.01 -4.93
C LEU A 190 -3.31 -25.41 -5.62
N GLY A 191 -3.17 -24.96 -6.88
CA GLY A 191 -4.09 -24.11 -7.68
C GLY A 191 -5.58 -24.50 -7.71
N GLN A 192 -6.27 -24.57 -8.85
CA GLN A 192 -7.58 -25.25 -8.94
C GLN A 192 -7.54 -26.48 -9.85
N ARG A 193 -8.13 -27.62 -9.43
CA ARG A 193 -8.07 -28.97 -10.03
C ARG A 193 -6.66 -29.54 -10.28
N MET A 194 -5.66 -29.01 -9.61
CA MET A 194 -4.28 -29.47 -9.66
C MET A 194 -4.03 -30.51 -8.56
N THR A 195 -3.31 -31.58 -8.88
CA THR A 195 -2.74 -32.49 -7.88
C THR A 195 -1.28 -32.13 -7.66
N MET A 196 -0.67 -32.61 -6.57
CA MET A 196 0.76 -32.41 -6.34
C MET A 196 1.58 -32.90 -7.55
N ALA A 197 1.27 -34.11 -8.05
CA ALA A 197 1.91 -34.67 -9.24
C ALA A 197 1.73 -33.82 -10.50
N ARG A 198 0.53 -33.26 -10.73
CA ARG A 198 0.29 -32.36 -11.87
C ARG A 198 1.05 -31.05 -11.74
N THR A 199 1.17 -30.51 -10.52
CA THR A 199 1.88 -29.25 -10.25
C THR A 199 3.39 -29.43 -10.44
N ILE A 200 3.93 -30.54 -9.92
CA ILE A 200 5.31 -30.94 -10.19
C ILE A 200 5.54 -31.08 -11.70
N LYS A 201 4.63 -31.72 -12.43
CA LYS A 201 4.73 -31.86 -13.89
C LYS A 201 4.64 -30.52 -14.63
N LEU A 202 3.74 -29.62 -14.19
CA LEU A 202 3.52 -28.32 -14.82
C LEU A 202 4.77 -27.44 -14.76
N TYR A 203 5.45 -27.47 -13.61
CA TYR A 203 6.61 -26.63 -13.33
C TYR A 203 7.94 -27.33 -13.58
N LYS A 204 7.92 -28.60 -14.00
CA LYS A 204 9.12 -29.37 -14.35
C LYS A 204 9.92 -28.64 -15.42
N VAL A 205 11.20 -28.43 -15.14
CA VAL A 205 12.20 -27.95 -16.10
C VAL A 205 13.06 -29.15 -16.57
N PRO A 206 13.69 -29.06 -17.75
CA PRO A 206 14.67 -30.06 -18.22
C PRO A 206 15.86 -30.22 -17.28
N GLU A 207 16.61 -31.31 -17.44
CA GLU A 207 17.82 -31.59 -16.64
C GLU A 207 19.07 -30.86 -17.17
N ALA A 208 19.07 -30.46 -18.44
CA ALA A 208 20.17 -29.77 -19.10
C ALA A 208 19.67 -28.51 -19.84
N CYS A 209 20.53 -27.51 -19.96
CA CYS A 209 20.27 -26.29 -20.71
C CYS A 209 19.89 -26.58 -22.16
N GLN A 210 19.00 -25.76 -22.72
CA GLN A 210 18.50 -25.90 -24.08
C GLN A 210 19.34 -25.09 -25.08
N LEU A 211 19.95 -23.99 -24.64
CA LEU A 211 20.85 -23.21 -25.47
C LEU A 211 22.25 -23.84 -25.48
N PRO A 212 22.89 -23.96 -26.67
CA PRO A 212 24.27 -24.39 -26.76
C PRO A 212 25.20 -23.29 -26.23
N GLY A 213 26.33 -23.70 -25.66
CA GLY A 213 27.39 -22.78 -25.20
C GLY A 213 27.16 -22.14 -23.84
N MET A 214 26.13 -22.56 -23.09
CA MET A 214 25.92 -22.11 -21.71
C MET A 214 27.02 -22.65 -20.79
N ARG A 215 27.67 -21.76 -20.04
CA ARG A 215 28.65 -22.11 -19.01
C ARG A 215 28.70 -21.06 -17.91
N GLU A 216 29.30 -21.41 -16.78
CA GLU A 216 29.55 -20.47 -15.69
C GLU A 216 30.53 -19.36 -16.12
N MET A 217 30.28 -18.14 -15.64
CA MET A 217 31.11 -16.97 -15.91
C MET A 217 32.48 -17.09 -15.26
N LYS A 218 33.54 -16.73 -15.98
CA LYS A 218 34.91 -16.69 -15.51
C LYS A 218 35.41 -15.24 -15.42
N LYS A 219 36.52 -15.05 -14.68
CA LYS A 219 37.17 -13.73 -14.55
C LYS A 219 37.59 -13.12 -15.90
N GLU A 220 37.98 -13.96 -16.86
CA GLU A 220 38.33 -13.53 -18.23
C GLU A 220 37.13 -12.95 -19.01
N ASP A 221 35.90 -13.27 -18.62
CA ASP A 221 34.68 -12.79 -19.30
C ASP A 221 34.26 -11.40 -18.83
N VAL A 222 34.78 -10.91 -17.69
CA VAL A 222 34.38 -9.64 -17.05
C VAL A 222 34.36 -8.47 -18.03
N PRO A 223 35.41 -8.22 -18.87
CA PRO A 223 35.38 -7.11 -19.80
C PRO A 223 34.25 -7.21 -20.83
N ARG A 224 33.95 -8.44 -21.29
CA ARG A 224 32.90 -8.68 -22.28
C ARG A 224 31.51 -8.55 -21.66
N VAL A 225 31.30 -9.11 -20.48
CA VAL A 225 30.04 -8.99 -19.72
C VAL A 225 29.77 -7.54 -19.34
N HIS A 226 30.80 -6.79 -18.90
CA HIS A 226 30.72 -5.35 -18.65
C HIS A 226 30.21 -4.59 -19.89
N GLY A 227 30.76 -4.89 -21.07
CA GLY A 227 30.29 -4.31 -22.32
C GLY A 227 28.85 -4.66 -22.66
N LEU A 228 28.40 -5.89 -22.42
CA LEU A 228 27.02 -6.31 -22.66
C LEU A 228 26.03 -5.59 -21.72
N VAL A 229 26.30 -5.62 -20.41
CA VAL A 229 25.44 -5.03 -19.38
C VAL A 229 25.40 -3.51 -19.52
N SER A 230 26.55 -2.84 -19.63
CA SER A 230 26.57 -1.37 -19.73
C SER A 230 25.87 -0.85 -20.99
N ASN A 231 26.01 -1.53 -22.13
CA ASN A 231 25.30 -1.14 -23.35
C ASN A 231 23.80 -1.42 -23.27
N TYR A 232 23.40 -2.47 -22.57
CA TYR A 232 22.00 -2.78 -22.32
C TYR A 232 21.34 -1.72 -21.42
N LEU A 233 22.00 -1.32 -20.32
CA LEU A 233 21.48 -0.38 -19.35
C LEU A 233 21.24 1.03 -19.92
N LYS A 234 22.02 1.44 -20.92
CA LYS A 234 21.84 2.72 -21.63
C LYS A 234 20.48 2.89 -22.32
N LYS A 235 19.70 1.82 -22.48
CA LYS A 235 18.33 1.90 -22.97
C LYS A 235 17.38 2.59 -21.98
N PHE A 236 17.72 2.60 -20.70
CA PHE A 236 16.85 3.03 -19.62
C PHE A 236 17.24 4.42 -19.11
N GLN A 237 16.27 5.22 -18.70
CA GLN A 237 16.49 6.59 -18.24
C GLN A 237 17.06 6.62 -16.82
N LEU A 238 16.84 5.57 -16.03
CA LEU A 238 17.32 5.48 -14.65
C LEU A 238 18.03 4.14 -14.43
N HIS A 239 19.35 4.12 -14.35
CA HIS A 239 20.15 2.89 -14.26
C HIS A 239 21.52 3.12 -13.59
N PRO A 240 22.17 2.08 -13.03
CA PRO A 240 23.53 2.19 -12.51
C PRO A 240 24.56 2.20 -13.63
N GLU A 241 25.60 3.03 -13.49
CA GLU A 241 26.80 3.00 -14.32
C GLU A 241 27.85 2.11 -13.65
N LEU A 242 28.03 0.90 -14.18
CA LEU A 242 28.90 -0.11 -13.58
C LEU A 242 30.32 -0.03 -14.16
N SER A 243 31.32 -0.04 -13.29
CA SER A 243 32.72 -0.27 -13.65
C SER A 243 33.01 -1.77 -13.87
N PRO A 244 34.12 -2.13 -14.56
CA PRO A 244 34.55 -3.52 -14.65
C PRO A 244 34.79 -4.19 -13.29
N ALA A 245 35.31 -3.44 -12.31
CA ALA A 245 35.53 -3.93 -10.95
C ALA A 245 34.19 -4.24 -10.24
N GLU A 246 33.17 -3.42 -10.46
CA GLU A 246 31.82 -3.68 -9.94
C GLU A 246 31.20 -4.89 -10.63
N VAL A 247 31.32 -5.04 -11.95
CA VAL A 247 30.83 -6.25 -12.65
C VAL A 247 31.54 -7.50 -12.13
N GLU A 248 32.86 -7.46 -11.91
CA GLU A 248 33.59 -8.56 -11.27
C GLU A 248 33.04 -8.85 -9.88
N HIS A 249 32.90 -7.85 -9.02
CA HIS A 249 32.43 -8.05 -7.65
C HIS A 249 31.00 -8.63 -7.60
N TRP A 250 30.12 -8.07 -8.41
CA TRP A 250 28.69 -8.35 -8.36
C TRP A 250 28.27 -9.61 -9.12
N MET A 251 28.95 -9.95 -10.22
CA MET A 251 28.52 -11.02 -11.12
C MET A 251 29.48 -12.20 -11.18
N LEU A 252 30.73 -12.09 -10.71
CA LEU A 252 31.60 -13.27 -10.67
C LEU A 252 31.02 -14.30 -9.68
N PRO A 253 30.79 -15.56 -10.09
CA PRO A 253 30.11 -16.55 -9.26
C PRO A 253 30.81 -16.78 -7.91
N ARG A 254 29.99 -16.85 -6.85
CA ARG A 254 30.39 -17.17 -5.48
C ARG A 254 29.41 -18.18 -4.92
N GLU A 255 29.90 -19.35 -4.56
CA GLU A 255 29.07 -20.44 -4.06
C GLU A 255 28.19 -19.97 -2.90
N GLY A 256 26.89 -20.27 -2.99
CA GLY A 256 25.91 -19.89 -1.97
C GLY A 256 25.55 -18.41 -1.90
N VAL A 257 26.11 -17.55 -2.76
CA VAL A 257 25.87 -16.10 -2.77
C VAL A 257 25.33 -15.64 -4.13
N VAL A 258 26.12 -15.73 -5.20
CA VAL A 258 25.73 -15.25 -6.53
C VAL A 258 26.13 -16.24 -7.62
N TYR A 259 25.25 -16.41 -8.60
CA TYR A 259 25.41 -17.32 -9.73
C TYR A 259 25.29 -16.52 -11.02
N CYS A 260 26.23 -16.73 -11.93
CA CYS A 260 26.25 -16.03 -13.22
C CYS A 260 26.76 -16.95 -14.31
N TYR A 261 26.03 -16.95 -15.42
CA TYR A 261 26.27 -17.81 -16.56
C TYR A 261 26.31 -16.98 -17.84
N VAL A 262 27.20 -17.39 -18.74
CA VAL A 262 27.39 -16.76 -20.05
C VAL A 262 27.13 -17.76 -21.16
N ARG A 263 26.70 -17.26 -22.31
CA ARG A 263 26.55 -18.04 -23.53
C ARG A 263 27.66 -17.72 -24.52
N GLU A 264 28.39 -18.75 -24.93
CA GLU A 264 29.38 -18.67 -26.00
C GLU A 264 28.81 -19.05 -27.36
N ASN A 265 29.22 -18.31 -28.40
CA ASN A 265 29.01 -18.74 -29.78
C ASN A 265 30.07 -19.77 -30.22
N GLU A 266 29.99 -20.24 -31.47
CA GLU A 266 30.94 -21.22 -32.05
C GLU A 266 32.41 -20.72 -32.04
N LYS A 267 32.62 -19.40 -31.99
CA LYS A 267 33.95 -18.77 -31.91
C LYS A 267 34.45 -18.59 -30.47
N ARG A 268 33.72 -19.09 -29.47
CA ARG A 268 33.98 -18.90 -28.04
C ARG A 268 33.89 -17.45 -27.56
N GLU A 269 33.10 -16.63 -28.24
CA GLU A 269 32.82 -15.25 -27.81
C GLU A 269 31.56 -15.24 -26.93
N VAL A 270 31.63 -14.55 -25.78
CA VAL A 270 30.46 -14.34 -24.92
C VAL A 270 29.47 -13.39 -25.61
N THR A 271 28.23 -13.86 -25.74
CA THR A 271 27.15 -13.20 -26.48
C THR A 271 25.98 -12.80 -25.60
N ASP A 272 25.64 -13.63 -24.61
CA ASP A 272 24.51 -13.42 -23.70
C ASP A 272 24.96 -13.72 -22.26
N VAL A 273 24.28 -13.14 -21.26
CA VAL A 273 24.57 -13.35 -19.83
C VAL A 273 23.27 -13.39 -19.01
N CYS A 274 23.16 -14.32 -18.06
CA CYS A 274 22.10 -14.35 -17.06
C CYS A 274 22.66 -14.60 -15.66
N SER A 275 22.03 -14.02 -14.64
CA SER A 275 22.51 -14.12 -13.26
C SER A 275 21.38 -14.06 -12.23
N PHE A 276 21.64 -14.64 -11.07
CA PHE A 276 20.76 -14.63 -9.92
C PHE A 276 21.56 -14.82 -8.61
N TYR A 277 21.05 -14.31 -7.49
CA TYR A 277 21.68 -14.48 -6.18
C TYR A 277 20.81 -15.32 -5.23
N ASN A 278 21.44 -15.87 -4.20
CA ASN A 278 20.79 -16.68 -3.17
C ASN A 278 20.41 -15.81 -1.97
N LEU A 279 19.14 -15.83 -1.60
CA LEU A 279 18.68 -15.25 -0.33
C LEU A 279 17.70 -16.23 0.33
N PRO A 280 18.19 -17.13 1.21
CA PRO A 280 17.35 -18.12 1.83
C PRO A 280 16.44 -17.50 2.90
N SER A 281 15.40 -18.24 3.28
CA SER A 281 14.53 -17.89 4.41
C SER A 281 14.46 -19.03 5.41
N THR A 282 14.60 -18.73 6.69
CA THR A 282 14.29 -19.67 7.77
C THR A 282 12.78 -19.90 7.84
N ILE A 283 12.37 -21.16 7.97
CA ILE A 283 10.97 -21.57 8.11
C ILE A 283 10.68 -21.78 9.59
N LEU A 284 9.73 -21.03 10.14
CA LEU A 284 9.42 -21.07 11.57
C LEU A 284 8.33 -22.12 11.87
N GLY A 285 8.58 -22.98 12.87
CA GLY A 285 7.55 -23.90 13.40
C GLY A 285 7.19 -25.11 12.53
N HIS A 286 7.98 -25.45 11.50
CA HIS A 286 7.71 -26.60 10.63
C HIS A 286 8.58 -27.83 10.96
N GLU A 287 7.96 -29.00 11.11
CA GLU A 287 8.65 -30.22 11.63
C GLU A 287 9.69 -30.82 10.67
N LYS A 288 9.60 -30.56 9.36
CA LYS A 288 10.42 -31.25 8.33
C LYS A 288 11.36 -30.35 7.52
N HIS A 289 11.10 -29.04 7.48
CA HIS A 289 11.78 -28.11 6.59
C HIS A 289 12.15 -26.88 7.40
N ASN A 290 13.43 -26.54 7.44
CA ASN A 290 13.93 -25.43 8.26
C ASN A 290 14.38 -24.22 7.42
N ILE A 291 14.65 -24.44 6.12
CA ILE A 291 15.19 -23.42 5.20
C ILE A 291 14.46 -23.52 3.86
N LEU A 292 14.08 -22.38 3.30
CA LEU A 292 13.59 -22.19 1.95
C LEU A 292 14.70 -21.53 1.11
N LYS A 293 15.19 -22.17 0.04
CA LYS A 293 16.21 -21.60 -0.85
C LYS A 293 15.55 -20.82 -1.98
N ALA A 294 15.71 -19.49 -1.99
CA ALA A 294 15.17 -18.63 -3.02
C ALA A 294 16.27 -18.00 -3.88
N ALA A 295 16.16 -18.18 -5.20
CA ALA A 295 16.97 -17.49 -6.20
C ALA A 295 16.28 -16.19 -6.58
N TYR A 296 17.04 -15.12 -6.75
CA TYR A 296 16.56 -13.79 -7.07
C TYR A 296 17.24 -13.30 -8.34
N SER A 297 16.44 -12.98 -9.37
CA SER A 297 16.94 -12.57 -10.68
C SER A 297 17.80 -11.32 -10.57
N TYR A 298 18.88 -11.24 -11.34
CA TYR A 298 19.83 -10.15 -11.17
C TYR A 298 20.05 -9.37 -12.46
N TRP A 299 21.16 -9.58 -13.17
CA TRP A 299 21.41 -8.94 -14.46
C TRP A 299 21.31 -9.98 -15.59
N ASN A 300 20.42 -9.72 -16.55
CA ASN A 300 20.16 -10.60 -17.68
C ASN A 300 20.20 -9.81 -18.99
N VAL A 301 21.05 -10.22 -19.93
CA VAL A 301 21.22 -9.57 -21.23
C VAL A 301 21.25 -10.64 -22.31
N ALA A 302 20.25 -10.60 -23.19
CA ALA A 302 20.17 -11.44 -24.38
C ALA A 302 20.37 -10.56 -25.64
N THR A 303 21.34 -10.90 -26.47
CA THR A 303 21.65 -10.19 -27.72
C THR A 303 21.53 -11.07 -28.96
N THR A 304 21.72 -12.38 -28.82
CA THR A 304 21.68 -13.32 -29.95
C THR A 304 20.55 -14.33 -29.88
N VAL A 305 19.83 -14.37 -28.75
CA VAL A 305 18.68 -15.25 -28.51
C VAL A 305 17.52 -14.45 -27.91
N PRO A 306 16.27 -14.93 -27.97
CA PRO A 306 15.17 -14.36 -27.21
C PRO A 306 15.48 -14.37 -25.70
N LEU A 307 15.15 -13.28 -25.00
CA LEU A 307 15.34 -13.17 -23.54
C LEU A 307 14.62 -14.31 -22.80
N GLN A 308 13.44 -14.71 -23.29
CA GLN A 308 12.68 -15.84 -22.76
C GLN A 308 13.48 -17.15 -22.76
N ASP A 309 14.25 -17.44 -23.82
CA ASP A 309 15.03 -18.68 -23.92
C ASP A 309 16.21 -18.65 -22.95
N LEU A 310 16.88 -17.51 -22.83
CA LEU A 310 17.96 -17.30 -21.87
C LEU A 310 17.46 -17.47 -20.42
N MET A 311 16.29 -16.90 -20.11
CA MET A 311 15.70 -17.02 -18.78
C MET A 311 15.15 -18.42 -18.50
N TYR A 312 14.72 -19.16 -19.52
CA TYR A 312 14.34 -20.55 -19.36
C TYR A 312 15.53 -21.42 -18.95
N ASP A 313 16.71 -21.19 -19.54
CA ASP A 313 17.95 -21.85 -19.11
C ASP A 313 18.41 -21.40 -17.73
N ALA A 314 18.19 -20.13 -17.34
CA ALA A 314 18.44 -19.67 -15.98
C ALA A 314 17.61 -20.45 -14.94
N LEU A 315 16.35 -20.80 -15.24
CA LEU A 315 15.53 -21.65 -14.36
C LEU A 315 16.07 -23.07 -14.24
N ILE A 316 16.63 -23.63 -15.32
CA ILE A 316 17.26 -24.97 -15.31
C ILE A 316 18.51 -24.93 -14.42
N LEU A 317 19.36 -23.91 -14.59
CA LEU A 317 20.58 -23.72 -13.81
C LEU A 317 20.27 -23.53 -12.32
N ALA A 318 19.28 -22.69 -11.98
CA ALA A 318 18.82 -22.56 -10.60
C ALA A 318 18.26 -23.88 -10.05
N LYS A 319 17.57 -24.68 -10.86
CA LYS A 319 17.10 -26.00 -10.41
C LYS A 319 18.25 -26.97 -10.12
N GLN A 320 19.31 -26.93 -10.92
CA GLN A 320 20.52 -27.75 -10.71
C GLN A 320 21.27 -27.35 -9.42
N GLN A 321 21.16 -26.09 -8.99
CA GLN A 321 21.68 -25.58 -7.71
C GLN A 321 20.73 -25.81 -6.53
N ASP A 322 19.68 -26.62 -6.72
CA ASP A 322 18.73 -27.05 -5.68
C ASP A 322 17.92 -25.89 -5.05
N PHE A 323 17.62 -24.86 -5.84
CA PHE A 323 16.71 -23.80 -5.42
C PHE A 323 15.24 -24.27 -5.42
N ASP A 324 14.45 -23.72 -4.49
CA ASP A 324 13.04 -24.05 -4.32
C ASP A 324 12.12 -23.10 -5.11
N VAL A 325 12.52 -21.84 -5.23
CA VAL A 325 11.77 -20.79 -5.93
C VAL A 325 12.75 -19.85 -6.65
N PHE A 326 12.32 -19.31 -7.79
CA PHE A 326 13.01 -18.26 -8.52
C PHE A 326 12.15 -17.00 -8.55
N ASN A 327 12.67 -15.90 -8.04
CA ASN A 327 12.01 -14.61 -7.90
C ASN A 327 12.52 -13.65 -8.97
N ALA A 328 11.63 -12.80 -9.47
CA ALA A 328 11.99 -11.73 -10.39
C ALA A 328 11.05 -10.54 -10.18
N LEU A 329 11.57 -9.32 -10.31
CA LEU A 329 10.76 -8.11 -10.41
C LEU A 329 10.30 -7.85 -11.85
N ASP A 330 9.13 -7.22 -12.02
CA ASP A 330 8.60 -6.69 -13.29
C ASP A 330 9.33 -5.41 -13.77
N VAL A 331 10.65 -5.39 -13.60
CA VAL A 331 11.54 -4.29 -13.99
C VAL A 331 12.19 -4.55 -15.36
N MET A 332 12.66 -3.50 -16.03
CA MET A 332 13.29 -3.58 -17.36
C MET A 332 12.34 -4.22 -18.40
N GLU A 333 12.81 -5.26 -19.09
CA GLU A 333 12.05 -6.04 -20.07
C GLU A 333 11.56 -7.38 -19.49
N ASN A 334 11.64 -7.59 -18.17
CA ASN A 334 11.34 -8.89 -17.55
C ASN A 334 9.90 -9.36 -17.81
N ASP A 335 8.94 -8.42 -17.89
CA ASP A 335 7.54 -8.72 -18.19
C ASP A 335 7.36 -9.54 -19.48
N SER A 336 8.30 -9.42 -20.44
CA SER A 336 8.26 -10.18 -21.69
C SER A 336 8.36 -11.70 -21.51
N PHE A 337 8.88 -12.20 -20.38
CA PHE A 337 9.03 -13.65 -20.13
C PHE A 337 8.24 -14.16 -18.92
N LEU A 338 7.81 -13.30 -18.00
CA LEU A 338 7.22 -13.72 -16.71
C LEU A 338 6.03 -14.67 -16.91
N LYS A 339 5.06 -14.26 -17.74
CA LYS A 339 3.87 -15.05 -18.02
C LYS A 339 4.20 -16.38 -18.71
N ASP A 340 5.02 -16.33 -19.76
CA ASP A 340 5.30 -17.49 -20.61
C ASP A 340 6.17 -18.54 -19.90
N LEU A 341 7.07 -18.08 -19.02
CA LEU A 341 7.85 -18.94 -18.15
C LEU A 341 7.12 -19.34 -16.86
N LYS A 342 5.84 -18.99 -16.72
CA LYS A 342 4.93 -19.40 -15.63
C LYS A 342 5.31 -18.82 -14.26
N PHE A 343 5.83 -17.60 -14.22
CA PHE A 343 5.93 -16.85 -12.98
C PHE A 343 4.53 -16.45 -12.50
N GLY A 344 4.22 -16.76 -11.25
CA GLY A 344 3.03 -16.28 -10.57
C GLY A 344 3.27 -14.89 -9.99
N ILE A 345 2.22 -14.10 -9.92
CA ILE A 345 2.25 -12.77 -9.32
C ILE A 345 2.44 -12.91 -7.80
N GLY A 346 3.41 -12.20 -7.24
CA GLY A 346 3.64 -12.07 -5.79
C GLY A 346 2.82 -10.92 -5.17
N ASP A 347 2.80 -10.87 -3.85
CA ASP A 347 2.14 -9.84 -3.05
C ASP A 347 3.07 -8.67 -2.66
N GLY A 348 4.39 -8.88 -2.72
CA GLY A 348 5.40 -7.86 -2.43
C GLY A 348 5.54 -6.79 -3.51
N TYR A 349 5.53 -5.53 -3.10
CA TYR A 349 5.90 -4.37 -3.90
C TYR A 349 7.21 -3.77 -3.40
N LEU A 350 8.04 -3.27 -4.32
CA LEU A 350 9.27 -2.56 -4.01
C LEU A 350 9.22 -1.15 -4.62
N GLN A 351 9.37 -0.15 -3.76
CA GLN A 351 9.30 1.26 -4.12
C GLN A 351 10.70 1.86 -4.16
N TYR A 352 11.05 2.59 -5.21
CA TYR A 352 12.36 3.20 -5.40
C TYR A 352 12.33 4.70 -5.07
N TYR A 353 13.36 5.20 -4.40
CA TYR A 353 13.48 6.60 -3.99
C TYR A 353 14.85 7.18 -4.28
N LEU A 354 14.86 8.49 -4.57
CA LEU A 354 16.07 9.30 -4.64
C LEU A 354 16.03 10.35 -3.53
N TYR A 355 17.08 10.38 -2.70
CA TYR A 355 17.31 11.41 -1.69
C TYR A 355 18.07 12.57 -2.31
N ASN A 356 17.62 13.80 -2.01
CA ASN A 356 18.22 15.05 -2.49
C ASN A 356 18.37 15.13 -4.03
N TRP A 357 17.46 14.50 -4.76
CA TRP A 357 17.40 14.59 -6.21
C TRP A 357 15.95 14.64 -6.69
N LYS A 358 15.63 15.66 -7.48
CA LYS A 358 14.34 15.82 -8.13
C LYS A 358 14.31 14.93 -9.37
N CYS A 359 13.31 14.06 -9.43
CA CYS A 359 13.10 13.16 -10.54
C CYS A 359 11.58 13.02 -10.77
N PRO A 360 11.08 13.12 -12.02
CA PRO A 360 9.70 12.75 -12.32
C PRO A 360 9.49 11.24 -12.05
N LYS A 361 8.23 10.81 -11.92
CA LYS A 361 7.92 9.38 -11.82
C LYS A 361 8.28 8.72 -13.16
N ILE A 362 9.06 7.65 -13.09
CA ILE A 362 9.50 6.84 -14.23
C ILE A 362 8.71 5.53 -14.18
N ALA A 363 8.20 5.09 -15.33
CA ALA A 363 7.54 3.80 -15.42
C ALA A 363 8.55 2.66 -15.18
N SER A 364 8.18 1.68 -14.35
CA SER A 364 9.01 0.51 -14.08
C SER A 364 9.24 -0.37 -15.31
N HIS A 365 8.23 -0.45 -16.18
CA HIS A 365 8.32 -1.10 -17.48
C HIS A 365 8.99 -0.17 -18.49
N GLN A 366 10.09 -0.64 -19.10
CA GLN A 366 10.78 -0.01 -20.23
C GLN A 366 11.58 1.29 -19.98
N GLU A 367 11.44 1.97 -18.82
CA GLU A 367 12.13 3.25 -18.59
C GLU A 367 13.07 3.28 -17.37
N SER A 368 12.96 2.31 -16.44
CA SER A 368 13.88 2.17 -15.30
C SER A 368 14.58 0.81 -15.31
N ALA A 369 15.91 0.84 -15.14
CA ALA A 369 16.76 -0.31 -14.86
C ALA A 369 17.56 -0.12 -13.57
N LEU A 370 16.95 0.53 -12.57
CA LEU A 370 17.35 0.30 -11.18
C LEU A 370 16.94 -1.13 -10.82
N HIS A 371 17.66 -2.10 -11.38
CA HIS A 371 17.57 -3.49 -10.97
C HIS A 371 18.37 -3.66 -9.68
N THR A 372 18.08 -2.84 -8.68
CA THR A 372 18.70 -2.99 -7.37
C THR A 372 17.83 -3.91 -6.55
N GLU A 373 17.78 -5.18 -6.98
CA GLU A 373 17.58 -6.28 -6.02
C GLU A 373 18.76 -6.35 -5.00
N ARG A 374 19.76 -5.47 -5.15
CA ARG A 374 20.78 -5.06 -4.15
C ARG A 374 20.26 -4.14 -3.07
N LEU A 375 19.20 -3.38 -3.35
CA LEU A 375 18.55 -2.51 -2.38
C LEU A 375 17.57 -3.33 -1.55
N PHE A 376 18.08 -3.92 -0.47
CA PHE A 376 17.27 -4.65 0.50
C PHE A 376 16.36 -3.66 1.23
N ASP A 377 15.07 -3.99 1.33
CA ASP A 377 14.01 -3.12 1.87
C ASP A 377 14.49 -2.29 3.07
N VAL A 378 14.80 -0.99 2.86
CA VAL A 378 15.39 -0.13 3.89
C VAL A 378 14.38 0.18 5.00
N PHE A 379 13.08 0.05 4.73
CA PHE A 379 12.04 0.42 5.67
C PHE A 379 11.01 -0.71 5.85
N HIS A 380 11.40 -1.77 6.55
CA HIS A 380 10.50 -2.83 6.97
C HIS A 380 9.79 -2.52 8.31
N TYR A 381 9.18 -1.33 8.43
CA TYR A 381 8.55 -0.86 9.67
C TYR A 381 7.02 -0.80 9.59
N LYS A 382 6.35 -1.74 10.26
CA LYS A 382 5.04 -1.51 10.91
C LYS A 382 5.30 -1.00 12.33
N VAL A 383 4.76 0.17 12.68
CA VAL A 383 4.69 0.64 14.08
C VAL A 383 3.75 -0.33 14.81
N PRO A 384 4.16 -0.99 15.91
CA PRO A 384 3.25 -1.89 16.61
C PRO A 384 2.11 -1.09 17.26
N PRO A 385 0.86 -1.60 17.25
CA PRO A 385 -0.21 -1.01 18.03
C PRO A 385 0.15 -1.11 19.51
N CYS A 386 0.03 -0.02 20.25
CA CYS A 386 0.04 -0.07 21.71
C CYS A 386 -1.23 -0.80 22.17
N SER A 387 -1.18 -2.13 22.28
CA SER A 387 -2.20 -2.91 22.98
C SER A 387 -1.92 -2.85 24.48
N GLY A 388 -2.86 -2.27 25.22
CA GLY A 388 -2.82 -2.26 26.68
C GLY A 388 -2.99 -3.67 27.23
N TRP A 389 -2.04 -4.13 28.03
CA TRP A 389 -2.23 -5.28 28.90
C TRP A 389 -2.54 -4.79 30.31
N LYS A 390 -3.77 -5.03 30.77
CA LYS A 390 -4.07 -5.08 32.21
C LYS A 390 -3.54 -6.42 32.72
N LEU A 391 -2.48 -6.40 33.52
CA LEU A 391 -2.13 -7.52 34.38
C LEU A 391 -3.00 -7.47 35.64
N SER A 392 -3.76 -8.54 35.87
CA SER A 392 -4.43 -8.81 37.15
C SER A 392 -3.36 -9.17 38.21
N PRO A 393 -3.47 -8.73 39.48
CA PRO A 393 -2.46 -8.99 40.51
C PRO A 393 -2.27 -10.45 40.96
N HIS A 394 -2.86 -11.45 40.29
CA HIS A 394 -3.01 -12.77 40.89
C HIS A 394 -2.10 -13.92 40.37
N ASP A 395 -1.25 -13.70 39.36
CA ASP A 395 -0.44 -14.79 38.77
C ASP A 395 1.07 -14.76 39.08
N LEU A 396 1.53 -13.89 39.98
CA LEU A 396 2.89 -13.97 40.54
C LEU A 396 2.90 -14.89 41.77
N LYS A 397 2.83 -16.21 41.56
CA LYS A 397 3.31 -17.24 42.50
C LYS A 397 3.23 -18.64 41.89
N LYS A 398 4.26 -19.03 41.12
CA LYS A 398 4.92 -20.35 41.15
C LYS A 398 6.10 -20.39 40.17
N GLY A 399 7.17 -21.08 40.58
CA GLY A 399 8.55 -21.09 40.04
C GLY A 399 8.72 -21.30 38.52
N GLY A 400 9.89 -21.03 37.96
CA GLY A 400 11.21 -21.02 38.59
C GLY A 400 12.33 -20.49 37.70
N LYS A 401 13.48 -20.31 38.35
CA LYS A 401 14.75 -19.80 37.83
C LYS A 401 15.24 -20.55 36.59
N LYS A 402 15.56 -19.80 35.52
CA LYS A 402 16.78 -19.94 34.72
C LYS A 402 16.99 -18.63 33.93
N ASP A 403 18.27 -18.35 33.70
CA ASP A 403 18.86 -17.23 32.97
C ASP A 403 19.18 -15.98 33.80
N GLY A 404 20.48 -15.85 34.07
CA GLY A 404 21.07 -14.85 34.94
C GLY A 404 21.09 -13.45 34.31
N TYR A 405 20.49 -12.51 35.03
CA TYR A 405 20.73 -11.08 34.93
C TYR A 405 21.08 -10.58 36.35
N PRO A 406 22.07 -9.69 36.53
CA PRO A 406 22.16 -8.96 37.78
C PRO A 406 21.03 -7.93 37.83
N ALA A 407 20.30 -7.92 38.93
CA ALA A 407 19.38 -6.85 39.28
C ALA A 407 20.19 -5.59 39.61
N ALA A 408 19.86 -4.47 38.99
CA ALA A 408 20.27 -3.15 39.46
C ALA A 408 19.04 -2.51 40.12
N GLU A 409 18.98 -2.65 41.45
CA GLU A 409 18.27 -1.73 42.33
C GLU A 409 19.10 -0.45 42.41
N GLY A 410 18.45 0.71 42.29
CA GLY A 410 19.10 2.01 42.31
C GLY A 410 18.11 3.11 42.00
N ASP A 411 17.36 3.50 43.03
CA ASP A 411 16.70 4.80 43.16
C ASP A 411 17.71 5.93 42.92
N ASP A 412 17.26 7.02 42.29
CA ASP A 412 17.84 8.38 42.27
C ASP A 412 17.16 9.18 41.13
N GLY A 413 15.90 9.52 41.36
CA GLY A 413 15.19 10.51 40.56
C GLY A 413 15.60 11.92 40.97
N GLU A 414 16.59 12.51 40.30
CA GLU A 414 16.85 13.96 40.33
C GLU A 414 17.97 14.37 39.33
N ASP A 415 17.74 14.33 38.01
CA ASP A 415 18.66 15.04 37.08
C ASP A 415 18.06 15.52 35.73
N TRP A 416 16.72 15.55 35.60
CA TRP A 416 16.05 15.89 34.33
C TRP A 416 15.67 17.38 34.13
N GLN A 417 16.17 18.31 34.95
CA GLN A 417 15.72 19.73 34.87
C GLN A 417 16.74 20.78 34.41
N ARG A 418 17.96 20.44 33.97
CA ARG A 418 18.97 21.44 33.57
C ARG A 418 19.40 21.39 32.11
N LEU A 419 18.49 21.65 31.19
CA LEU A 419 18.80 22.11 29.83
C LEU A 419 17.75 23.16 29.38
N ARG A 420 17.80 24.36 29.96
CA ARG A 420 17.22 25.59 29.36
C ARG A 420 18.38 26.46 28.89
N LEU A 421 18.60 26.54 27.58
CA LEU A 421 19.39 27.60 26.96
C LEU A 421 18.44 28.66 26.38
N SER A 422 18.76 29.90 26.71
CA SER A 422 18.04 31.14 26.47
C SER A 422 17.93 31.51 25.00
N PHE A 423 16.72 31.88 24.56
CA PHE A 423 16.46 32.57 23.29
C PHE A 423 16.56 34.09 23.51
N HIS A 424 17.58 34.73 22.96
CA HIS A 424 17.53 36.14 22.55
C HIS A 424 18.41 36.36 21.31
N ASP A 425 17.85 37.13 20.39
CA ASP A 425 18.41 37.70 19.15
C ASP A 425 18.65 36.76 17.95
N VAL A 426 17.71 36.82 16.98
CA VAL A 426 17.93 37.34 15.61
C VAL A 426 16.58 37.34 14.88
N GLN A 427 16.15 38.55 14.50
CA GLN A 427 15.00 38.84 13.64
C GLN A 427 15.34 38.60 12.15
N THR A 428 14.27 38.30 11.39
CA THR A 428 14.09 38.47 9.92
C THR A 428 14.99 37.67 8.95
N SER A 429 14.44 36.59 8.39
CA SER A 429 14.32 36.30 6.93
C SER A 429 13.92 34.84 6.69
N HIS A 430 12.94 34.59 5.79
CA HIS A 430 12.64 33.27 5.21
C HIS A 430 13.88 32.71 4.47
N PRO A 431 14.14 31.38 4.38
CA PRO A 431 13.21 30.41 3.83
C PRO A 431 13.09 29.03 4.51
N THR A 432 11.92 28.45 4.25
CA THR A 432 11.45 27.08 4.45
C THR A 432 12.23 26.04 3.64
N SER A 433 13.09 25.26 4.30
CA SER A 433 13.52 23.93 3.81
C SER A 433 14.25 23.06 4.85
N LEU A 434 14.69 23.59 6.00
CA LEU A 434 15.42 22.82 7.01
C LEU A 434 14.59 22.17 8.14
N TRP A 435 13.31 22.51 8.29
CA TRP A 435 12.53 22.10 9.48
C TRP A 435 11.74 20.78 9.35
N VAL A 436 11.46 20.30 8.12
CA VAL A 436 10.62 19.11 7.90
C VAL A 436 11.35 17.80 8.23
N ILE A 437 12.69 17.77 8.18
CA ILE A 437 13.50 16.58 8.50
C ILE A 437 13.82 16.49 10.00
N THR A 438 13.70 17.59 10.74
CA THR A 438 14.07 17.65 12.16
C THR A 438 12.87 17.42 13.11
N ALA A 439 11.63 17.67 12.68
CA ALA A 439 10.44 17.66 13.54
C ALA A 439 9.90 16.27 13.92
N THR A 440 10.36 15.17 13.32
CA THR A 440 9.83 13.82 13.60
C THR A 440 10.45 13.15 14.84
N ILE A 441 11.36 13.80 15.57
CA ILE A 441 12.15 13.12 16.63
C ILE A 441 12.49 14.02 17.82
N ILE A 442 11.51 14.56 18.57
CA ILE A 442 11.76 14.97 19.96
C ILE A 442 10.49 14.70 20.82
N LEU A 443 10.73 14.22 22.05
CA LEU A 443 9.95 14.27 23.30
C LEU A 443 9.47 12.92 23.88
N GLU A 444 10.05 12.63 25.06
CA GLU A 444 9.74 11.57 26.04
C GLU A 444 8.61 11.98 27.01
N GLU A 445 8.25 10.98 27.82
CA GLU A 445 7.24 10.81 28.87
C GLU A 445 6.82 12.04 29.71
N ASP A 446 5.71 12.65 29.30
CA ASP A 446 4.63 13.09 30.21
C ASP A 446 3.26 12.63 29.62
N SER A 447 3.31 11.45 29.00
CA SER A 447 2.57 11.05 27.79
C SER A 447 1.34 10.18 28.06
N GLN A 448 0.58 10.51 29.09
CA GLN A 448 -0.87 10.30 29.02
C GLN A 448 -1.63 11.64 28.97
N THR A 449 -1.13 12.66 29.67
CA THR A 449 -1.74 14.00 29.67
C THR A 449 -1.21 14.86 28.52
N GLN A 450 0.10 14.78 28.19
CA GLN A 450 0.67 15.46 27.03
C GLN A 450 0.54 14.69 25.71
N LEU A 451 0.32 13.36 25.70
CA LEU A 451 0.00 12.65 24.46
C LEU A 451 -1.40 13.00 23.96
N LEU A 452 -2.37 13.19 24.87
CA LEU A 452 -3.64 13.83 24.55
C LEU A 452 -3.45 15.30 24.10
N HIS A 453 -2.44 16.00 24.61
CA HIS A 453 -2.14 17.39 24.23
C HIS A 453 -1.30 17.54 22.94
N MET A 454 -0.53 16.51 22.55
CA MET A 454 0.32 16.44 21.36
C MET A 454 -0.32 15.69 20.19
N LEU A 455 -1.22 14.72 20.42
CA LEU A 455 -2.19 14.31 19.40
C LEU A 455 -3.05 15.51 19.01
N ARG A 456 -3.49 16.31 19.99
CA ARG A 456 -4.07 17.66 19.78
C ARG A 456 -3.13 18.68 19.10
N LYS A 457 -1.83 18.40 18.98
CA LYS A 457 -0.82 19.29 18.36
C LYS A 457 -0.32 18.81 16.98
N TYR A 458 -0.49 17.52 16.63
CA TYR A 458 -0.44 17.04 15.24
C TYR A 458 -1.81 17.20 14.54
N ASP A 459 -2.90 17.15 15.32
CA ASP A 459 -4.21 17.74 14.99
C ASP A 459 -4.15 19.27 14.76
N ALA A 460 -3.06 19.94 15.16
CA ALA A 460 -2.87 21.37 14.88
C ALA A 460 -2.39 21.68 13.46
N ASP A 461 -1.95 20.66 12.70
CA ASP A 461 -1.52 20.79 11.30
C ASP A 461 -2.53 20.14 10.33
N ALA A 462 -3.60 19.52 10.86
CA ALA A 462 -4.76 19.13 10.08
C ALA A 462 -5.54 20.39 9.72
N GLY A 463 -5.59 20.70 8.44
CA GLY A 463 -6.06 22.01 8.00
C GLY A 463 -6.14 22.12 6.49
N PRO A 464 -6.69 23.25 6.01
CA PRO A 464 -6.72 23.54 4.59
C PRO A 464 -5.31 23.58 4.00
N LEU A 465 -5.17 23.12 2.75
CA LEU A 465 -3.90 23.17 2.01
C LEU A 465 -3.69 24.53 1.33
N ASP A 466 -4.77 25.09 0.81
CA ASP A 466 -4.82 26.42 0.22
C ASP A 466 -4.93 27.49 1.31
N GLU A 467 -4.40 28.68 1.02
CA GLU A 467 -4.69 29.88 1.80
C GLU A 467 -6.20 30.14 1.86
N ILE A 468 -6.63 30.78 2.95
CA ILE A 468 -8.03 31.16 3.15
C ILE A 468 -8.43 32.14 2.04
N LYS A 469 -9.30 31.68 1.14
CA LYS A 469 -9.92 32.49 0.09
C LYS A 469 -11.31 32.92 0.54
N THR A 470 -11.81 33.98 -0.07
CA THR A 470 -13.19 34.44 0.06
C THR A 470 -13.98 34.10 -1.20
N VAL A 471 -15.31 34.15 -1.12
CA VAL A 471 -16.19 33.94 -2.28
C VAL A 471 -15.92 34.96 -3.39
N ASP A 472 -15.41 36.15 -3.04
CA ASP A 472 -15.06 37.21 -3.99
C ASP A 472 -13.82 36.87 -4.82
N ASP A 473 -12.90 36.05 -4.28
CA ASP A 473 -11.74 35.54 -5.01
C ASP A 473 -12.12 34.45 -6.03
N VAL A 474 -13.35 33.93 -5.94
CA VAL A 474 -13.87 32.89 -6.83
C VAL A 474 -14.58 33.54 -8.02
N ARG A 475 -14.07 33.26 -9.22
CA ARG A 475 -14.66 33.72 -10.48
C ARG A 475 -16.20 33.49 -10.53
N ALA A 476 -16.93 34.56 -10.84
CA ALA A 476 -18.39 34.52 -10.99
C ALA A 476 -18.81 33.71 -12.23
N GLU A 477 -18.10 33.89 -13.34
CA GLU A 477 -18.39 33.22 -14.61
C GLU A 477 -17.92 31.76 -14.64
N PRO A 478 -18.66 30.84 -15.27
CA PRO A 478 -18.25 29.45 -15.46
C PRO A 478 -16.92 29.31 -16.22
N TYR A 479 -16.22 28.19 -16.03
CA TYR A 479 -15.05 27.86 -16.84
C TYR A 479 -15.40 27.67 -18.33
N ASN A 480 -14.46 27.99 -19.22
CA ASN A 480 -14.69 27.88 -20.66
C ASN A 480 -14.85 26.42 -21.09
N LEU A 481 -15.87 26.16 -21.91
CA LEU A 481 -16.04 24.92 -22.67
C LEU A 481 -15.75 25.15 -24.15
N PRO A 482 -15.35 24.11 -24.90
CA PRO A 482 -15.32 24.18 -26.36
C PRO A 482 -16.68 24.61 -26.93
N ALA A 483 -16.67 25.33 -28.05
CA ALA A 483 -17.85 26.01 -28.60
C ALA A 483 -19.07 25.09 -28.79
N GLN A 484 -18.84 23.80 -29.06
CA GLN A 484 -19.86 22.76 -29.27
C GLN A 484 -20.47 22.19 -27.98
N PHE A 485 -20.03 22.60 -26.80
CA PHE A 485 -20.56 22.15 -25.52
C PHE A 485 -21.10 23.30 -24.69
N GLU A 486 -22.00 22.97 -23.77
CA GLU A 486 -22.56 23.90 -22.79
C GLU A 486 -22.71 23.25 -21.42
N TRP A 487 -22.58 24.07 -20.38
CA TRP A 487 -22.84 23.67 -19.00
C TRP A 487 -24.35 23.56 -18.79
N CYS A 488 -24.76 22.59 -17.99
CA CYS A 488 -26.12 22.52 -17.47
C CYS A 488 -26.11 22.13 -16.00
N THR A 489 -27.19 22.47 -15.31
CA THR A 489 -27.48 21.97 -13.97
C THR A 489 -28.54 20.89 -14.12
N CYS A 490 -28.24 19.68 -13.68
CA CYS A 490 -29.13 18.53 -13.81
C CYS A 490 -30.12 18.53 -12.64
N ASP A 491 -31.37 18.92 -12.89
CA ASP A 491 -32.43 18.81 -11.88
C ASP A 491 -32.91 17.35 -11.77
N VAL A 492 -32.40 16.63 -10.77
CA VAL A 492 -32.73 15.22 -10.51
C VAL A 492 -34.17 15.00 -10.01
N SER A 493 -34.90 16.07 -9.69
CA SER A 493 -36.34 16.00 -9.41
C SER A 493 -37.18 15.87 -10.67
N ASP A 494 -36.66 16.28 -11.83
CA ASP A 494 -37.29 16.07 -13.13
C ASP A 494 -37.03 14.63 -13.60
N ASP A 495 -38.11 13.89 -13.90
CA ASP A 495 -38.04 12.50 -14.36
C ASP A 495 -37.26 12.36 -15.68
N ALA A 496 -37.37 13.32 -16.60
CA ALA A 496 -36.68 13.26 -17.89
C ALA A 496 -35.16 13.46 -17.72
N VAL A 497 -34.77 14.45 -16.92
CA VAL A 497 -33.34 14.71 -16.63
C VAL A 497 -32.74 13.55 -15.84
N MET A 498 -33.47 13.00 -14.87
CA MET A 498 -33.02 11.86 -14.09
C MET A 498 -32.85 10.61 -14.98
N GLN A 499 -33.73 10.41 -15.95
CA GLN A 499 -33.60 9.33 -16.93
C GLN A 499 -32.34 9.50 -17.80
N GLU A 500 -32.00 10.72 -18.20
CA GLU A 500 -30.75 11.00 -18.93
C GLU A 500 -29.49 10.73 -18.09
N VAL A 501 -29.50 11.14 -16.82
CA VAL A 501 -28.40 10.88 -15.87
C VAL A 501 -28.23 9.37 -15.68
N TYR A 502 -29.33 8.64 -15.46
CA TYR A 502 -29.34 7.19 -15.38
C TYR A 502 -28.71 6.57 -16.64
N THR A 503 -29.20 6.94 -17.83
CA THR A 503 -28.68 6.41 -19.10
C THR A 503 -27.20 6.69 -19.26
N LEU A 504 -26.72 7.90 -18.93
CA LEU A 504 -25.29 8.22 -19.00
C LEU A 504 -24.46 7.31 -18.09
N LEU A 505 -24.87 7.13 -16.83
CA LEU A 505 -24.14 6.32 -15.85
C LEU A 505 -24.15 4.83 -16.25
N THR A 506 -25.32 4.28 -16.55
CA THR A 506 -25.51 2.88 -16.94
C THR A 506 -24.83 2.52 -18.26
N GLU A 507 -24.48 3.48 -19.11
CA GLU A 507 -23.73 3.22 -20.34
C GLU A 507 -22.22 3.52 -20.23
N ASN A 508 -21.80 4.39 -19.29
CA ASN A 508 -20.48 5.01 -19.33
C ASN A 508 -19.73 5.16 -17.99
N TYR A 509 -20.25 4.71 -16.85
CA TYR A 509 -19.59 4.95 -15.55
C TYR A 509 -18.52 3.89 -15.23
N VAL A 510 -18.87 2.87 -14.46
CA VAL A 510 -17.93 1.85 -13.95
C VAL A 510 -18.31 0.47 -14.51
N GLU A 511 -17.33 -0.17 -15.12
CA GLU A 511 -17.33 -1.57 -15.56
C GLU A 511 -16.22 -2.27 -14.77
N ASP A 512 -16.43 -3.53 -14.41
CA ASP A 512 -15.34 -4.36 -13.91
C ASP A 512 -14.27 -4.59 -14.99
N ASP A 513 -13.07 -4.98 -14.57
CA ASP A 513 -11.91 -5.11 -15.46
C ASP A 513 -12.14 -6.11 -16.61
N ASP A 514 -13.02 -7.10 -16.38
CA ASP A 514 -13.42 -8.11 -17.36
C ASP A 514 -14.66 -7.72 -18.19
N SER A 515 -15.25 -6.54 -17.95
CA SER A 515 -16.49 -6.06 -18.59
C SER A 515 -17.67 -7.05 -18.50
N MET A 516 -17.74 -7.84 -17.43
CA MET A 516 -18.84 -8.78 -17.16
C MET A 516 -19.99 -8.13 -16.40
N PHE A 517 -19.70 -7.14 -15.57
CA PHE A 517 -20.65 -6.46 -14.70
C PHE A 517 -20.55 -4.94 -14.86
N ARG A 518 -21.72 -4.30 -14.92
CA ARG A 518 -21.81 -2.84 -14.93
C ARG A 518 -22.78 -2.38 -13.86
N PHE A 519 -22.41 -1.41 -13.04
CA PHE A 519 -23.33 -0.87 -12.04
C PHE A 519 -24.59 -0.32 -12.70
N ASP A 520 -25.73 -0.70 -12.15
CA ASP A 520 -27.06 -0.31 -12.59
C ASP A 520 -27.73 0.48 -11.46
N TYR A 521 -27.25 1.71 -11.26
CA TYR A 521 -27.79 2.61 -10.24
C TYR A 521 -29.24 2.94 -10.56
N SER A 522 -30.20 2.37 -9.83
CA SER A 522 -31.61 2.64 -10.09
C SER A 522 -31.96 4.12 -9.92
N VAL A 523 -32.96 4.62 -10.65
CA VAL A 523 -33.46 6.00 -10.49
C VAL A 523 -33.82 6.33 -9.04
N PRO A 524 -34.55 5.46 -8.28
CA PRO A 524 -34.79 5.69 -6.85
C PRO A 524 -33.51 5.80 -6.02
N PHE A 525 -32.48 4.99 -6.33
CA PHE A 525 -31.19 5.05 -5.65
C PHE A 525 -30.47 6.38 -5.93
N LEU A 526 -30.41 6.79 -7.20
CA LEU A 526 -29.77 8.05 -7.58
C LEU A 526 -30.47 9.25 -6.94
N ARG A 527 -31.81 9.26 -6.90
CA ARG A 527 -32.55 10.30 -6.18
C ARG A 527 -32.20 10.31 -4.70
N TRP A 528 -32.19 9.15 -4.06
CA TRP A 528 -31.80 9.04 -2.66
C TRP A 528 -30.37 9.54 -2.40
N ALA A 529 -29.39 9.13 -3.21
CA ALA A 529 -28.00 9.52 -3.07
C ALA A 529 -27.77 11.02 -3.34
N LEU A 530 -28.52 11.61 -4.27
CA LEU A 530 -28.30 12.98 -4.75
C LEU A 530 -29.18 14.05 -4.06
N THR A 531 -30.17 13.65 -3.27
CA THR A 531 -31.05 14.61 -2.57
C THR A 531 -31.06 14.44 -1.04
N PRO A 532 -29.90 14.41 -0.35
CA PRO A 532 -29.92 14.52 1.11
C PRO A 532 -30.49 15.87 1.57
N PRO A 533 -30.82 16.02 2.87
CA PRO A 533 -31.19 17.31 3.42
C PRO A 533 -30.21 18.41 3.01
N GLU A 534 -30.73 19.60 2.67
CA GLU A 534 -29.95 20.78 2.28
C GLU A 534 -29.12 20.64 0.99
N TYR A 535 -29.35 19.61 0.17
CA TYR A 535 -28.64 19.48 -1.12
C TYR A 535 -28.85 20.70 -2.03
N LEU A 536 -27.80 21.07 -2.76
CA LEU A 536 -27.83 22.18 -3.70
C LEU A 536 -27.91 21.66 -5.13
N ARG A 537 -29.01 21.97 -5.83
CA ARG A 537 -29.21 21.57 -7.24
C ARG A 537 -28.03 21.99 -8.11
N ASN A 538 -27.42 23.14 -7.83
CA ASN A 538 -26.29 23.67 -8.59
C ASN A 538 -25.02 22.80 -8.53
N TRP A 539 -24.91 21.89 -7.55
CA TRP A 539 -23.81 20.93 -7.44
C TRP A 539 -24.03 19.66 -8.27
N HIS A 540 -25.17 19.51 -8.94
CA HIS A 540 -25.39 18.46 -9.94
C HIS A 540 -24.99 18.99 -11.32
N LEU A 541 -23.71 18.91 -11.63
CA LEU A 541 -23.12 19.53 -12.81
C LEU A 541 -23.14 18.58 -14.01
N GLY A 542 -23.68 19.05 -15.13
CA GLY A 542 -23.68 18.33 -16.40
C GLY A 542 -23.06 19.10 -17.56
N VAL A 543 -22.61 18.38 -18.59
CA VAL A 543 -22.16 18.95 -19.87
C VAL A 543 -23.02 18.38 -21.00
N ARG A 544 -23.55 19.27 -21.85
CA ARG A 544 -24.37 18.92 -23.02
C ARG A 544 -23.71 19.33 -24.33
N VAL A 545 -24.07 18.65 -25.41
CA VAL A 545 -23.69 19.04 -26.78
C VAL A 545 -24.66 20.09 -27.31
N LYS A 546 -24.15 21.23 -27.78
CA LYS A 546 -24.96 22.29 -28.40
C LYS A 546 -25.63 21.79 -29.67
N GLY A 547 -26.90 22.18 -29.87
CA GLY A 547 -27.73 21.79 -31.02
C GLY A 547 -28.40 20.42 -30.89
N GLY A 548 -27.81 19.47 -30.15
CA GLY A 548 -28.39 18.14 -29.92
C GLY A 548 -28.91 17.89 -28.51
N GLY A 549 -28.55 18.72 -27.52
CA GLY A 549 -29.01 18.63 -26.13
C GLY A 549 -28.50 17.42 -25.35
N LYS A 550 -27.81 16.46 -25.98
CA LYS A 550 -27.39 15.20 -25.34
C LYS A 550 -26.41 15.44 -24.17
N LEU A 551 -26.70 14.84 -23.02
CA LEU A 551 -25.82 14.82 -21.84
C LEU A 551 -24.61 13.90 -22.10
N VAL A 552 -23.40 14.42 -21.89
CA VAL A 552 -22.14 13.72 -22.21
C VAL A 552 -21.09 13.76 -21.09
N GLY A 553 -21.35 14.50 -20.03
CA GLY A 553 -20.54 14.53 -18.82
C GLY A 553 -21.39 14.88 -17.60
N PHE A 554 -21.05 14.32 -16.45
CA PHE A 554 -21.77 14.51 -15.19
C PHE A 554 -20.80 14.38 -14.01
N ILE A 555 -20.98 15.20 -12.98
CA ILE A 555 -20.30 15.12 -11.68
C ILE A 555 -21.21 15.71 -10.61
N THR A 556 -21.20 15.16 -9.42
CA THR A 556 -22.10 15.60 -8.33
C THR A 556 -21.34 15.94 -7.08
N GLY A 557 -21.92 16.85 -6.30
CA GLY A 557 -21.54 17.12 -4.92
C GLY A 557 -22.78 17.17 -4.03
N ILE A 558 -22.68 16.65 -2.82
CA ILE A 558 -23.70 16.76 -1.77
C ILE A 558 -23.08 17.33 -0.49
N PRO A 559 -23.83 18.11 0.32
CA PRO A 559 -23.30 18.65 1.56
C PRO A 559 -23.01 17.52 2.55
N ALA A 560 -21.88 17.61 3.23
CA ALA A 560 -21.53 16.68 4.29
C ALA A 560 -20.69 17.33 5.37
N LYS A 561 -21.17 17.21 6.61
CA LYS A 561 -20.38 17.60 7.79
C LYS A 561 -19.52 16.43 8.21
N MET A 562 -18.20 16.56 8.08
CA MET A 562 -17.25 15.49 8.38
C MET A 562 -16.37 15.87 9.55
N ARG A 563 -16.10 14.89 10.41
CA ARG A 563 -15.07 14.97 11.43
C ARG A 563 -13.81 14.27 10.95
N VAL A 564 -12.72 15.03 10.90
CA VAL A 564 -11.37 14.57 10.56
C VAL A 564 -10.49 14.80 11.78
N TYR A 565 -10.17 13.69 12.46
CA TYR A 565 -9.59 13.65 13.80
C TYR A 565 -10.38 14.51 14.80
N ASP A 566 -9.82 15.64 15.25
CA ASP A 566 -10.47 16.56 16.19
C ASP A 566 -11.28 17.67 15.49
N LYS A 567 -11.11 17.88 14.18
CA LYS A 567 -11.75 18.97 13.43
C LYS A 567 -13.09 18.55 12.85
N SER A 568 -14.13 19.35 13.12
CA SER A 568 -15.41 19.26 12.43
C SER A 568 -15.42 20.27 11.29
N ILE A 569 -15.67 19.80 10.08
CA ILE A 569 -15.49 20.56 8.83
C ILE A 569 -16.74 20.40 7.98
N GLN A 570 -17.25 21.53 7.48
CA GLN A 570 -18.26 21.50 6.43
C GLN A 570 -17.56 21.31 5.08
N MET A 571 -17.88 20.20 4.40
CA MET A 571 -17.29 19.85 3.13
C MET A 571 -18.34 19.32 2.15
N VAL A 572 -17.93 19.09 0.91
CA VAL A 572 -18.76 18.44 -0.10
C VAL A 572 -18.33 16.98 -0.28
N GLU A 573 -19.27 16.05 -0.34
CA GLU A 573 -18.99 14.69 -0.80
C GLU A 573 -19.14 14.64 -2.32
N ILE A 574 -18.07 14.29 -3.04
CA ILE A 574 -18.07 14.21 -4.51
C ILE A 574 -18.24 12.76 -4.95
N ASN A 575 -19.19 12.54 -5.85
CA ASN A 575 -19.44 11.23 -6.45
C ASN A 575 -19.95 11.35 -7.91
N PHE A 576 -20.11 10.20 -8.59
CA PHE A 576 -20.71 10.05 -9.91
C PHE A 576 -20.03 10.83 -11.04
N LEU A 577 -18.71 11.03 -10.97
CA LEU A 577 -17.93 11.62 -12.06
C LEU A 577 -17.93 10.69 -13.30
N CYS A 578 -18.75 11.02 -14.29
CA CYS A 578 -18.91 10.24 -15.50
C CYS A 578 -18.64 11.10 -16.74
N VAL A 579 -17.83 10.57 -17.65
CA VAL A 579 -17.62 11.14 -18.98
C VAL A 579 -17.96 10.07 -20.01
N HIS A 580 -18.82 10.44 -20.96
CA HIS A 580 -19.22 9.56 -22.06
C HIS A 580 -17.98 8.94 -22.73
N LYS A 581 -17.97 7.63 -22.99
CA LYS A 581 -16.78 6.85 -23.40
C LYS A 581 -15.99 7.50 -24.55
N LYS A 582 -16.70 8.00 -25.57
CA LYS A 582 -16.13 8.70 -26.75
C LYS A 582 -15.35 10.00 -26.43
N LEU A 583 -15.55 10.60 -25.26
CA LEU A 583 -14.95 11.88 -24.86
C LEU A 583 -13.87 11.74 -23.77
N ARG A 584 -13.63 10.53 -23.24
CA ARG A 584 -12.66 10.31 -22.14
C ARG A 584 -11.25 10.79 -22.47
N SER A 585 -10.81 10.64 -23.73
CA SER A 585 -9.49 11.12 -24.20
C SER A 585 -9.39 12.63 -24.42
N LYS A 586 -10.48 13.39 -24.24
CA LYS A 586 -10.55 14.83 -24.52
C LYS A 586 -10.36 15.72 -23.28
N ARG A 587 -9.85 15.15 -22.18
CA ARG A 587 -9.59 15.87 -20.91
C ARG A 587 -10.81 16.64 -20.36
N LEU A 588 -12.02 16.13 -20.56
CA LEU A 588 -13.25 16.75 -20.05
C LEU A 588 -13.39 16.65 -18.53
N ALA A 589 -12.92 15.55 -17.93
CA ALA A 589 -13.00 15.32 -16.48
C ALA A 589 -12.29 16.41 -15.64
N PRO A 590 -11.04 16.82 -15.95
CA PRO A 590 -10.41 17.96 -15.27
C PRO A 590 -11.21 19.27 -15.35
N VAL A 591 -11.93 19.51 -16.46
CA VAL A 591 -12.75 20.72 -16.64
C VAL A 591 -14.02 20.64 -15.80
N LEU A 592 -14.67 19.47 -15.75
CA LEU A 592 -15.79 19.18 -14.84
C LEU A 592 -15.39 19.40 -13.37
N ILE A 593 -14.23 18.86 -12.96
CA ILE A 593 -13.71 19.03 -11.59
C ILE A 593 -13.50 20.51 -11.26
N LYS A 594 -12.87 21.28 -12.16
CA LYS A 594 -12.67 22.73 -11.94
C LYS A 594 -13.98 23.49 -11.80
N GLU A 595 -14.98 23.18 -12.62
CA GLU A 595 -16.26 23.86 -12.56
C GLU A 595 -17.08 23.47 -11.31
N ILE A 596 -17.08 22.19 -10.89
CA ILE A 596 -17.75 21.83 -9.63
C ILE A 596 -17.05 22.47 -8.42
N THR A 597 -15.71 22.49 -8.39
CA THR A 597 -14.95 23.21 -7.36
C THR A 597 -15.33 24.68 -7.31
N ARG A 598 -15.46 25.36 -8.47
CA ARG A 598 -15.91 26.75 -8.53
C ARG A 598 -17.30 26.91 -7.91
N ARG A 599 -18.27 26.07 -8.28
CA ARG A 599 -19.64 26.14 -7.76
C ARG A 599 -19.71 25.88 -6.26
N VAL A 600 -18.91 24.95 -5.75
CA VAL A 600 -18.81 24.65 -4.31
C VAL A 600 -18.18 25.83 -3.55
N ASN A 601 -17.07 26.38 -4.05
CA ASN A 601 -16.41 27.53 -3.44
C ASN A 601 -17.28 28.80 -3.47
N ARG A 602 -18.17 28.96 -4.47
CA ARG A 602 -19.14 30.07 -4.52
C ARG A 602 -20.20 30.01 -3.41
N GLU A 603 -20.42 28.83 -2.83
CA GLU A 603 -21.28 28.61 -1.66
C GLU A 603 -20.47 28.61 -0.36
N ASN A 604 -19.21 29.10 -0.39
CA ASN A 604 -18.30 29.18 0.74
C ASN A 604 -17.92 27.83 1.38
N VAL A 605 -17.90 26.76 0.59
CA VAL A 605 -17.38 25.44 0.99
C VAL A 605 -16.06 25.19 0.27
N TRP A 606 -15.04 24.72 0.97
CA TRP A 606 -13.66 24.71 0.45
C TRP A 606 -12.97 23.34 0.48
N GLN A 607 -13.59 22.35 1.12
CA GLN A 607 -13.07 20.99 1.25
C GLN A 607 -14.01 20.01 0.58
N ALA A 608 -13.48 18.85 0.20
CA ALA A 608 -14.29 17.73 -0.26
C ALA A 608 -13.77 16.40 0.25
N VAL A 609 -14.64 15.39 0.30
CA VAL A 609 -14.28 13.98 0.46
C VAL A 609 -14.76 13.20 -0.77
N TYR A 610 -13.94 12.25 -1.23
CA TYR A 610 -14.28 11.41 -2.37
C TYR A 610 -13.52 10.09 -2.32
N THR A 611 -14.00 9.11 -3.08
CA THR A 611 -13.32 7.82 -3.26
C THR A 611 -13.07 7.51 -4.73
N ALA A 612 -12.06 6.70 -4.99
CA ALA A 612 -11.80 6.15 -6.32
C ALA A 612 -11.29 4.71 -6.22
N GLY A 613 -11.64 3.88 -7.20
CA GLY A 613 -11.03 2.55 -7.38
C GLY A 613 -9.62 2.61 -7.98
N VAL A 614 -9.27 3.74 -8.61
CA VAL A 614 -7.92 4.03 -9.13
C VAL A 614 -7.12 4.84 -8.13
N VAL A 615 -5.80 4.65 -8.10
CA VAL A 615 -4.91 5.37 -7.19
C VAL A 615 -4.58 6.75 -7.77
N LEU A 616 -5.09 7.80 -7.13
CA LEU A 616 -4.72 9.20 -7.33
C LEU A 616 -3.73 9.67 -6.24
N PRO A 617 -2.81 10.63 -6.49
CA PRO A 617 -1.94 11.18 -5.46
C PRO A 617 -2.67 12.27 -4.64
N ARG A 618 -2.78 12.23 -3.30
CA ARG A 618 -2.36 11.21 -2.31
C ARG A 618 -3.60 10.75 -1.50
N PRO A 619 -3.89 9.45 -1.38
CA PRO A 619 -5.03 8.98 -0.59
C PRO A 619 -4.77 9.15 0.90
N VAL A 620 -5.83 9.43 1.66
CA VAL A 620 -5.80 9.45 3.13
C VAL A 620 -5.98 8.06 3.71
N SER A 621 -6.63 7.15 3.00
CA SER A 621 -6.77 5.73 3.39
C SER A 621 -6.98 4.84 2.16
N GLU A 622 -6.68 3.56 2.32
CA GLU A 622 -6.82 2.51 1.31
C GLU A 622 -7.55 1.33 1.95
N CYS A 623 -8.73 1.01 1.45
CA CYS A 623 -9.60 -0.02 2.02
C CYS A 623 -9.86 -1.12 0.99
N ARG A 624 -10.10 -2.35 1.44
CA ARG A 624 -10.31 -3.51 0.58
C ARG A 624 -11.75 -3.98 0.60
N TYR A 625 -12.28 -4.35 -0.56
CA TYR A 625 -13.60 -4.99 -0.66
C TYR A 625 -13.56 -6.45 -0.21
N TRP A 626 -14.67 -6.88 0.39
CA TRP A 626 -14.95 -8.24 0.81
C TRP A 626 -16.35 -8.65 0.36
N HIS A 627 -16.50 -9.91 -0.04
CA HIS A 627 -17.74 -10.42 -0.64
C HIS A 627 -18.24 -11.66 0.09
N ARG A 628 -19.53 -11.67 0.44
CA ARG A 628 -20.21 -12.79 1.09
C ARG A 628 -21.31 -13.32 0.20
N SER A 629 -21.16 -14.57 -0.24
CA SER A 629 -22.11 -15.20 -1.17
C SER A 629 -23.45 -15.58 -0.51
N LEU A 630 -24.55 -14.96 -0.94
CA LEU A 630 -25.91 -15.30 -0.47
C LEU A 630 -26.61 -16.29 -1.42
N ASN A 631 -26.30 -16.20 -2.72
CA ASN A 631 -26.77 -17.10 -3.76
C ASN A 631 -25.59 -17.71 -4.56
N PRO A 632 -24.85 -18.67 -3.95
CA PRO A 632 -23.63 -19.20 -4.57
C PRO A 632 -23.85 -19.82 -5.95
N LYS A 633 -25.04 -20.40 -6.18
CA LYS A 633 -25.39 -20.99 -7.47
C LYS A 633 -25.38 -19.92 -8.56
N LYS A 634 -26.12 -18.82 -8.35
CA LYS A 634 -26.18 -17.73 -9.33
C LYS A 634 -24.82 -17.05 -9.49
N LEU A 635 -24.11 -16.73 -8.40
CA LEU A 635 -22.78 -16.09 -8.47
C LEU A 635 -21.78 -16.92 -9.30
N ILE A 636 -21.84 -18.25 -9.21
CA ILE A 636 -21.00 -19.13 -10.01
C ILE A 636 -21.47 -19.21 -11.47
N GLU A 637 -22.77 -19.26 -11.73
CA GLU A 637 -23.34 -19.28 -13.09
C GLU A 637 -23.05 -18.01 -13.90
N VAL A 638 -22.86 -16.88 -13.22
CA VAL A 638 -22.60 -15.57 -13.85
C VAL A 638 -21.14 -15.17 -13.85
N GLY A 639 -20.24 -16.01 -13.32
CA GLY A 639 -18.79 -15.76 -13.30
C GLY A 639 -18.30 -14.89 -12.15
N PHE A 640 -19.19 -14.32 -11.32
CA PHE A 640 -18.83 -13.50 -10.16
C PHE A 640 -18.03 -14.27 -9.09
N SER A 641 -18.25 -15.58 -8.98
CA SER A 641 -17.50 -16.46 -8.08
C SER A 641 -17.18 -17.78 -8.76
N HIS A 642 -16.23 -18.53 -8.21
CA HIS A 642 -15.83 -19.82 -8.77
C HIS A 642 -15.97 -20.95 -7.75
N LEU A 643 -16.31 -22.13 -8.26
CA LEU A 643 -16.43 -23.34 -7.45
C LEU A 643 -15.02 -23.87 -7.11
N GLY A 644 -14.63 -23.82 -5.84
CA GLY A 644 -13.33 -24.33 -5.40
C GLY A 644 -13.12 -25.82 -5.70
N GLN A 645 -11.84 -26.22 -5.85
CA GLN A 645 -11.36 -27.56 -6.25
C GLN A 645 -12.13 -28.80 -5.74
N ARG A 646 -12.54 -28.78 -4.46
CA ARG A 646 -13.12 -29.92 -3.74
C ARG A 646 -14.57 -29.65 -3.29
N MET A 647 -15.12 -28.53 -3.73
CA MET A 647 -16.47 -28.12 -3.45
C MET A 647 -17.37 -28.62 -4.58
N THR A 648 -18.53 -29.16 -4.23
CA THR A 648 -19.63 -29.35 -5.18
C THR A 648 -20.59 -28.19 -5.01
N MET A 649 -21.45 -27.94 -6.00
CA MET A 649 -22.46 -26.88 -5.88
C MET A 649 -23.29 -27.04 -4.59
N ALA A 650 -23.69 -28.28 -4.27
CA ALA A 650 -24.40 -28.60 -3.04
C ALA A 650 -23.59 -28.29 -1.76
N ARG A 651 -22.28 -28.60 -1.74
CA ARG A 651 -21.41 -28.25 -0.61
C ARG A 651 -21.23 -26.75 -0.47
N THR A 652 -21.10 -26.01 -1.57
CA THR A 652 -20.96 -24.54 -1.55
C THR A 652 -22.23 -23.89 -1.03
N ILE A 653 -23.39 -24.33 -1.52
CA ILE A 653 -24.70 -23.89 -1.00
C ILE A 653 -24.81 -24.19 0.49
N LYS A 654 -24.38 -25.38 0.94
CA LYS A 654 -24.39 -25.73 2.37
C LYS A 654 -23.42 -24.88 3.19
N LEU A 655 -22.21 -24.63 2.70
CA LEU A 655 -21.17 -23.86 3.38
C LEU A 655 -21.62 -22.42 3.63
N TYR A 656 -22.24 -21.81 2.63
CA TYR A 656 -22.67 -20.41 2.68
C TYR A 656 -24.11 -20.23 3.15
N LYS A 657 -24.81 -21.32 3.50
CA LYS A 657 -26.17 -21.26 4.04
C LYS A 657 -26.19 -20.34 5.26
N VAL A 658 -27.06 -19.35 5.21
CA VAL A 658 -27.46 -18.51 6.36
C VAL A 658 -28.87 -18.90 6.79
N PRO A 659 -29.25 -18.60 8.06
CA PRO A 659 -30.61 -18.78 8.55
C PRO A 659 -31.65 -18.14 7.63
N ASP A 660 -32.86 -18.70 7.61
CA ASP A 660 -33.94 -18.18 6.78
C ASP A 660 -34.69 -17.03 7.44
N THR A 661 -34.45 -16.74 8.72
CA THR A 661 -34.99 -15.62 9.50
C THR A 661 -33.94 -15.07 10.47
N PRO A 662 -34.03 -13.80 10.90
CA PRO A 662 -33.19 -13.26 11.97
C PRO A 662 -33.29 -14.12 13.24
N GLN A 663 -32.17 -14.32 13.92
CA GLN A 663 -32.04 -15.18 15.10
C GLN A 663 -32.12 -14.37 16.41
N LEU A 664 -31.74 -13.10 16.40
CA LEU A 664 -31.83 -12.25 17.57
C LEU A 664 -33.30 -11.88 17.87
N ALA A 665 -33.69 -11.98 19.14
CA ALA A 665 -35.00 -11.53 19.58
C ALA A 665 -35.12 -10.00 19.49
N GLY A 666 -36.31 -9.52 19.11
CA GLY A 666 -36.61 -8.08 19.02
C GLY A 666 -36.20 -7.41 17.71
N MET A 667 -35.75 -8.17 16.71
CA MET A 667 -35.40 -7.63 15.39
C MET A 667 -36.64 -7.17 14.63
N ARG A 668 -36.63 -5.92 14.15
CA ARG A 668 -37.65 -5.36 13.25
C ARG A 668 -37.07 -4.28 12.35
N GLU A 669 -37.82 -3.93 11.31
CA GLU A 669 -37.46 -2.81 10.43
C GLU A 669 -37.51 -1.48 11.21
N MET A 670 -36.60 -0.56 10.87
CA MET A 670 -36.54 0.78 11.44
C MET A 670 -37.78 1.60 11.05
N ARG A 671 -38.35 2.34 11.99
CA ARG A 671 -39.49 3.23 11.81
C ARG A 671 -39.08 4.67 12.06
N LYS A 672 -39.95 5.62 11.64
CA LYS A 672 -39.73 7.06 11.85
C LYS A 672 -39.59 7.44 13.33
N GLU A 673 -40.30 6.75 14.22
CA GLU A 673 -40.19 6.92 15.68
C GLU A 673 -38.81 6.53 16.24
N ASP A 674 -38.03 5.69 15.54
CA ASP A 674 -36.71 5.23 16.00
C ASP A 674 -35.57 6.18 15.64
N VAL A 675 -35.80 7.14 14.73
CA VAL A 675 -34.77 8.01 14.14
C VAL A 675 -33.89 8.65 15.21
N SER A 676 -34.49 9.24 16.24
CA SER A 676 -33.76 9.89 17.33
C SER A 676 -32.84 8.92 18.07
N ARG A 677 -33.28 7.67 18.29
CA ARG A 677 -32.52 6.66 19.00
C ARG A 677 -31.39 6.07 18.13
N VAL A 678 -31.67 5.81 16.86
CA VAL A 678 -30.67 5.34 15.89
C VAL A 678 -29.58 6.40 15.68
N HIS A 679 -29.97 7.67 15.54
CA HIS A 679 -29.04 8.81 15.49
C HIS A 679 -28.10 8.79 16.69
N SER A 680 -28.64 8.67 17.90
CA SER A 680 -27.83 8.60 19.12
C SER A 680 -26.85 7.41 19.13
N LEU A 681 -27.24 6.24 18.64
CA LEU A 681 -26.37 5.05 18.58
C LEU A 681 -25.25 5.23 17.57
N VAL A 682 -25.59 5.59 16.33
CA VAL A 682 -24.62 5.74 15.22
C VAL A 682 -23.65 6.88 15.49
N SER A 683 -24.13 8.06 15.88
CA SER A 683 -23.25 9.19 16.18
C SER A 683 -22.30 8.94 17.35
N ASN A 684 -22.70 8.14 18.35
CA ASN A 684 -21.78 7.78 19.45
C ASN A 684 -20.77 6.72 19.03
N TYR A 685 -21.16 5.76 18.20
CA TYR A 685 -20.25 4.77 17.64
C TYR A 685 -19.19 5.42 16.74
N LEU A 686 -19.60 6.33 15.86
CA LEU A 686 -18.72 6.95 14.87
C LEU A 686 -17.59 7.80 15.47
N LYS A 687 -17.78 8.35 16.68
CA LYS A 687 -16.76 9.12 17.42
C LYS A 687 -15.48 8.34 17.72
N LYS A 688 -15.49 7.01 17.59
CA LYS A 688 -14.30 6.15 17.72
C LYS A 688 -13.32 6.33 16.54
N PHE A 689 -13.80 6.76 15.39
CA PHE A 689 -13.06 6.77 14.13
C PHE A 689 -12.49 8.15 13.81
N SER A 690 -11.36 8.19 13.12
CA SER A 690 -10.67 9.43 12.76
C SER A 690 -11.31 10.15 11.58
N LEU A 691 -11.99 9.47 10.66
CA LEU A 691 -12.76 10.11 9.58
C LEU A 691 -14.19 9.59 9.63
N HIS A 692 -15.16 10.44 9.95
CA HIS A 692 -16.58 10.03 10.01
C HIS A 692 -17.53 11.21 9.81
N PRO A 693 -18.76 10.97 9.32
CA PRO A 693 -19.79 12.00 9.23
C PRO A 693 -20.37 12.39 10.61
N GLU A 694 -20.74 13.67 10.77
CA GLU A 694 -21.47 14.20 11.91
C GLU A 694 -22.95 14.40 11.55
N PHE A 695 -23.74 13.33 11.64
CA PHE A 695 -25.15 13.38 11.24
C PHE A 695 -26.06 14.21 12.16
N THR A 696 -27.06 14.83 11.53
CA THR A 696 -28.31 15.31 12.11
C THR A 696 -29.37 14.20 12.14
N PRO A 697 -30.44 14.32 12.95
CA PRO A 697 -31.57 13.40 12.91
C PRO A 697 -32.23 13.31 11.52
N GLU A 698 -32.33 14.43 10.80
CA GLU A 698 -32.90 14.51 9.46
C GLU A 698 -32.06 13.74 8.43
N GLU A 699 -30.72 13.81 8.53
CA GLU A 699 -29.82 13.01 7.70
C GLU A 699 -29.93 11.52 8.03
N VAL A 700 -30.05 11.14 9.31
CA VAL A 700 -30.27 9.73 9.68
C VAL A 700 -31.62 9.23 9.16
N GLU A 701 -32.67 10.05 9.21
CA GLU A 701 -33.96 9.71 8.58
C GLU A 701 -33.78 9.49 7.07
N HIS A 702 -33.07 10.39 6.37
CA HIS A 702 -32.87 10.26 4.93
C HIS A 702 -32.03 9.04 4.54
N TRP A 703 -30.90 8.82 5.21
CA TRP A 703 -29.91 7.79 4.88
C TRP A 703 -30.30 6.39 5.38
N MET A 704 -31.03 6.28 6.49
CA MET A 704 -31.26 4.99 7.14
C MET A 704 -32.73 4.59 7.21
N LEU A 705 -33.71 5.50 7.02
CA LEU A 705 -35.10 5.06 7.01
C LEU A 705 -35.33 4.14 5.79
N PRO A 706 -35.87 2.92 5.98
CA PRO A 706 -35.95 1.93 4.92
C PRO A 706 -36.71 2.42 3.70
N LYS A 707 -36.10 2.21 2.52
CA LYS A 707 -36.70 2.51 1.21
C LYS A 707 -36.58 1.26 0.34
N PRO A 708 -37.71 0.62 -0.04
CA PRO A 708 -37.69 -0.61 -0.82
C PRO A 708 -36.81 -0.51 -2.07
N GLY A 709 -35.85 -1.44 -2.20
CA GLY A 709 -34.93 -1.50 -3.33
C GLY A 709 -33.80 -0.48 -3.32
N VAL A 710 -33.68 0.35 -2.27
CA VAL A 710 -32.62 1.37 -2.13
C VAL A 710 -31.80 1.12 -0.87
N VAL A 711 -32.41 1.22 0.32
CA VAL A 711 -31.73 1.04 1.60
C VAL A 711 -32.60 0.26 2.57
N SER A 712 -31.98 -0.65 3.30
CA SER A 712 -32.59 -1.47 4.35
C SER A 712 -31.92 -1.15 5.68
N CYS A 713 -32.72 -0.90 6.71
CA CYS A 713 -32.23 -0.66 8.07
C CYS A 713 -33.13 -1.38 9.08
N TRP A 714 -32.49 -2.10 10.00
CA TRP A 714 -33.15 -2.91 10.99
C TRP A 714 -32.61 -2.59 12.37
N VAL A 715 -33.51 -2.58 13.34
CA VAL A 715 -33.21 -2.29 14.74
C VAL A 715 -33.57 -3.48 15.61
N ARG A 716 -32.85 -3.62 16.71
CA ARG A 716 -33.17 -4.57 17.77
C ARG A 716 -33.78 -3.84 18.96
N GLU A 717 -34.97 -4.27 19.36
CA GLU A 717 -35.61 -3.85 20.61
C GLU A 717 -35.29 -4.79 21.77
N ASN A 718 -35.02 -4.22 22.93
CA ASN A 718 -34.97 -4.98 24.18
C ASN A 718 -36.40 -5.24 24.72
N GLU A 719 -36.51 -5.94 25.86
CA GLU A 719 -37.79 -6.24 26.51
C GLU A 719 -38.60 -4.99 26.91
N LYS A 720 -37.93 -3.85 27.08
CA LYS A 720 -38.54 -2.55 27.38
C LYS A 720 -38.97 -1.78 26.13
N LYS A 721 -38.85 -2.37 24.93
CA LYS A 721 -39.09 -1.74 23.62
C LYS A 721 -38.16 -0.58 23.31
N GLU A 722 -36.95 -0.59 23.86
CA GLU A 722 -35.92 0.40 23.54
C GLU A 722 -34.99 -0.16 22.46
N VAL A 723 -34.66 0.65 21.46
CA VAL A 723 -33.69 0.28 20.42
C VAL A 723 -32.27 0.28 20.99
N THR A 724 -31.59 -0.86 20.87
CA THR A 724 -30.24 -1.08 21.42
C THR A 724 -29.16 -1.30 20.36
N ASP A 725 -29.52 -1.93 19.23
CA ASP A 725 -28.59 -2.33 18.18
C ASP A 725 -29.21 -2.01 16.80
N VAL A 726 -28.39 -1.73 15.81
CA VAL A 726 -28.84 -1.38 14.44
C VAL A 726 -27.86 -1.92 13.39
N PHE A 727 -28.38 -2.44 12.29
CA PHE A 727 -27.60 -2.70 11.08
C PHE A 727 -28.28 -2.09 9.86
N SER A 728 -27.48 -1.76 8.85
CA SER A 728 -28.00 -1.22 7.59
C SER A 728 -27.17 -1.64 6.40
N PHE A 729 -27.82 -1.73 5.24
CA PHE A 729 -27.17 -2.00 3.96
C PHE A 729 -27.98 -1.37 2.82
N TYR A 730 -27.30 -0.98 1.75
CA TYR A 730 -27.94 -0.45 0.55
C TYR A 730 -27.86 -1.41 -0.63
N SER A 731 -28.77 -1.22 -1.58
CA SER A 731 -28.92 -2.01 -2.79
C SER A 731 -28.22 -1.34 -3.96
N LEU A 732 -27.21 -1.99 -4.52
CA LEU A 732 -26.57 -1.55 -5.74
C LEU A 732 -26.48 -2.74 -6.70
N PRO A 733 -27.45 -2.90 -7.61
CA PRO A 733 -27.43 -4.00 -8.55
C PRO A 733 -26.44 -3.73 -9.70
N SER A 734 -26.00 -4.80 -10.34
CA SER A 734 -25.18 -4.73 -11.55
C SER A 734 -25.86 -5.47 -12.69
N SER A 735 -25.87 -4.86 -13.87
CA SER A 735 -26.22 -5.53 -15.12
C SER A 735 -25.19 -6.61 -15.43
N ILE A 736 -25.65 -7.80 -15.82
CA ILE A 736 -24.83 -8.94 -16.20
C ILE A 736 -24.73 -8.98 -17.72
N LEU A 737 -23.54 -8.81 -18.26
CA LEU A 737 -23.30 -8.75 -19.70
C LEU A 737 -23.02 -10.15 -20.26
N GLY A 738 -23.65 -10.49 -21.38
CA GLY A 738 -23.34 -11.73 -22.13
C GLY A 738 -23.82 -13.04 -21.49
N ASN A 739 -24.62 -13.02 -20.42
CA ASN A 739 -25.16 -14.24 -19.81
C ASN A 739 -26.60 -14.55 -20.33
N PRO A 740 -26.89 -15.77 -20.82
CA PRO A 740 -28.19 -16.10 -21.42
C PRO A 740 -29.31 -16.33 -20.40
N LYS A 741 -28.99 -16.48 -19.10
CA LYS A 741 -29.96 -16.85 -18.05
C LYS A 741 -30.23 -15.73 -17.06
N HIS A 742 -29.22 -14.94 -16.74
CA HIS A 742 -29.30 -13.88 -15.73
C HIS A 742 -28.89 -12.56 -16.34
N ASN A 743 -29.69 -11.52 -16.15
CA ASN A 743 -29.42 -10.16 -16.63
C ASN A 743 -29.05 -9.19 -15.51
N LEU A 744 -29.31 -9.54 -14.25
CA LEU A 744 -29.14 -8.65 -13.10
C LEU A 744 -28.52 -9.41 -11.92
N LEU A 745 -27.47 -8.85 -11.34
CA LEU A 745 -26.85 -9.27 -10.08
C LEU A 745 -27.32 -8.32 -8.98
N ARG A 746 -28.01 -8.83 -7.96
CA ARG A 746 -28.47 -8.00 -6.83
C ARG A 746 -27.42 -8.03 -5.72
N ALA A 747 -26.67 -6.95 -5.56
CA ALA A 747 -25.67 -6.84 -4.50
C ALA A 747 -26.14 -5.89 -3.38
N ALA A 748 -25.99 -6.36 -2.14
CA ALA A 748 -26.14 -5.54 -0.94
C ALA A 748 -24.77 -5.03 -0.51
N TYR A 749 -24.67 -3.78 -0.06
CA TYR A 749 -23.43 -3.19 0.46
C TYR A 749 -23.64 -2.79 1.92
N SER A 750 -22.77 -3.30 2.79
CA SER A 750 -22.74 -2.95 4.21
C SER A 750 -22.64 -1.45 4.38
N TYR A 751 -23.49 -0.88 5.23
CA TYR A 751 -23.50 0.53 5.55
C TYR A 751 -23.07 0.70 7.01
N TRP A 752 -23.80 1.43 7.85
CA TRP A 752 -23.46 1.55 9.28
C TRP A 752 -24.12 0.48 10.14
N ASN A 753 -23.30 -0.16 10.99
CA ASN A 753 -23.72 -1.24 11.88
C ASN A 753 -23.19 -0.98 13.30
N VAL A 754 -24.07 -1.04 14.29
CA VAL A 754 -23.76 -0.76 15.70
C VAL A 754 -24.37 -1.84 16.58
N ALA A 755 -23.50 -2.60 17.26
CA ALA A 755 -23.87 -3.57 18.27
C ALA A 755 -23.42 -3.06 19.65
N THR A 756 -24.35 -2.97 20.61
CA THR A 756 -24.07 -2.54 21.98
C THR A 756 -24.42 -3.59 23.03
N THR A 757 -25.39 -4.47 22.73
CA THR A 757 -25.86 -5.50 23.68
C THR A 757 -25.63 -6.94 23.19
N VAL A 758 -25.15 -7.11 21.97
CA VAL A 758 -24.83 -8.41 21.34
C VAL A 758 -23.47 -8.36 20.65
N PRO A 759 -22.82 -9.51 20.37
CA PRO A 759 -21.64 -9.54 19.51
C PRO A 759 -21.95 -9.01 18.11
N LEU A 760 -21.04 -8.22 17.53
CA LEU A 760 -21.20 -7.67 16.18
C LEU A 760 -21.38 -8.77 15.13
N GLN A 761 -20.68 -9.90 15.30
CA GLN A 761 -20.80 -11.07 14.44
C GLN A 761 -22.25 -11.60 14.36
N ASP A 762 -22.96 -11.65 15.50
CA ASP A 762 -24.34 -12.16 15.55
C ASP A 762 -25.31 -11.18 14.86
N LEU A 763 -25.12 -9.88 15.09
CA LEU A 763 -25.90 -8.82 14.43
C LEU A 763 -25.71 -8.88 12.90
N MET A 764 -24.48 -9.07 12.43
CA MET A 764 -24.17 -9.18 11.01
C MET A 764 -24.67 -10.50 10.39
N LEU A 765 -24.75 -11.60 11.15
CA LEU A 765 -25.39 -12.83 10.68
C LEU A 765 -26.89 -12.61 10.38
N ASP A 766 -27.58 -11.83 11.22
CA ASP A 766 -28.98 -11.45 10.98
C ASP A 766 -29.10 -10.53 9.75
N ALA A 767 -28.16 -9.60 9.56
CA ALA A 767 -28.12 -8.77 8.35
C ALA A 767 -28.00 -9.62 7.06
N LEU A 768 -27.15 -10.65 7.05
CA LEU A 768 -27.04 -11.59 5.93
C LEU A 768 -28.34 -12.38 5.69
N SER A 769 -29.03 -12.76 6.77
CA SER A 769 -30.32 -13.48 6.70
C SER A 769 -31.41 -12.59 6.09
N VAL A 770 -31.51 -11.33 6.52
CA VAL A 770 -32.43 -10.34 5.94
C VAL A 770 -32.10 -10.05 4.47
N ALA A 771 -30.82 -9.83 4.13
CA ALA A 771 -30.43 -9.60 2.75
C ALA A 771 -30.80 -10.78 1.83
N LYS A 772 -30.60 -12.03 2.30
CA LYS A 772 -31.04 -13.21 1.54
C LYS A 772 -32.57 -13.26 1.38
N GLN A 773 -33.35 -12.95 2.43
CA GLN A 773 -34.81 -12.86 2.34
C GLN A 773 -35.27 -11.81 1.32
N GLN A 774 -34.58 -10.68 1.24
CA GLN A 774 -34.85 -9.61 0.27
C GLN A 774 -34.35 -9.93 -1.16
N GLY A 775 -33.80 -11.14 -1.38
CA GLY A 775 -33.41 -11.65 -2.69
C GLY A 775 -32.07 -11.13 -3.19
N PHE A 776 -31.16 -10.71 -2.30
CA PHE A 776 -29.79 -10.37 -2.68
C PHE A 776 -28.95 -11.62 -2.96
N ASP A 777 -28.06 -11.52 -3.93
CA ASP A 777 -27.20 -12.61 -4.39
C ASP A 777 -25.83 -12.59 -3.69
N VAL A 778 -25.35 -11.41 -3.31
CA VAL A 778 -24.07 -11.19 -2.63
C VAL A 778 -24.20 -10.02 -1.66
N PHE A 779 -23.44 -10.08 -0.57
CA PHE A 779 -23.30 -9.01 0.42
C PHE A 779 -21.85 -8.53 0.46
N ASN A 780 -21.62 -7.25 0.20
CA ASN A 780 -20.31 -6.62 0.10
C ASN A 780 -20.02 -5.81 1.35
N ALA A 781 -18.75 -5.75 1.77
CA ALA A 781 -18.30 -4.92 2.87
C ALA A 781 -16.88 -4.40 2.58
N LEU A 782 -16.53 -3.26 3.15
CA LEU A 782 -15.15 -2.78 3.22
C LEU A 782 -14.55 -3.17 4.58
N ASP A 783 -13.23 -3.31 4.66
CA ASP A 783 -12.45 -3.52 5.89
C ASP A 783 -12.26 -2.23 6.72
N ILE A 784 -13.30 -1.41 6.75
CA ILE A 784 -13.39 -0.19 7.57
C ILE A 784 -14.13 -0.45 8.88
N MET A 785 -14.07 0.51 9.80
CA MET A 785 -14.68 0.41 11.12
C MET A 785 -14.27 -0.89 11.85
N ASP A 786 -15.18 -1.48 12.62
CA ASP A 786 -14.98 -2.77 13.30
C ASP A 786 -15.27 -3.99 12.39
N ASN A 787 -15.37 -3.81 11.06
CA ASN A 787 -15.86 -4.89 10.17
C ASN A 787 -14.96 -6.12 10.16
N GLU A 788 -13.64 -5.94 10.23
CA GLU A 788 -12.66 -7.04 10.21
C GLU A 788 -12.95 -8.12 11.27
N SER A 789 -13.56 -7.74 12.40
CA SER A 789 -13.92 -8.64 13.49
C SER A 789 -14.91 -9.74 13.12
N PHE A 790 -15.71 -9.58 12.04
CA PHE A 790 -16.68 -10.59 11.61
C PHE A 790 -16.42 -11.16 10.21
N LEU A 791 -15.57 -10.53 9.38
CA LEU A 791 -15.44 -10.90 7.96
C LEU A 791 -15.05 -12.37 7.78
N LYS A 792 -13.96 -12.82 8.43
CA LYS A 792 -13.47 -14.19 8.31
C LYS A 792 -14.48 -15.20 8.87
N ASP A 793 -14.99 -14.94 10.07
CA ASP A 793 -15.88 -15.87 10.78
C ASP A 793 -17.24 -16.04 10.09
N LEU A 794 -17.76 -14.96 9.49
CA LEU A 794 -18.95 -15.00 8.67
C LEU A 794 -18.67 -15.41 7.23
N LYS A 795 -17.45 -15.83 6.87
CA LYS A 795 -17.07 -16.37 5.55
C LYS A 795 -17.16 -15.34 4.42
N PHE A 796 -16.85 -14.09 4.70
CA PHE A 796 -16.56 -13.13 3.64
C PHE A 796 -15.24 -13.54 2.97
N GLY A 797 -15.25 -13.58 1.64
CA GLY A 797 -14.06 -13.74 0.83
C GLY A 797 -13.44 -12.39 0.53
N ILE A 798 -12.12 -12.35 0.47
CA ILE A 798 -11.37 -11.17 0.08
C ILE A 798 -11.65 -10.86 -1.40
N GLY A 799 -12.04 -9.63 -1.70
CA GLY A 799 -12.17 -9.10 -3.06
C GLY A 799 -10.84 -8.64 -3.65
N ASP A 800 -10.83 -8.48 -4.97
CA ASP A 800 -9.74 -7.90 -5.74
C ASP A 800 -9.77 -6.37 -5.78
N GLY A 801 -10.96 -5.77 -5.62
CA GLY A 801 -11.14 -4.32 -5.60
C GLY A 801 -10.61 -3.63 -4.33
N TYR A 802 -9.91 -2.51 -4.53
CA TYR A 802 -9.58 -1.54 -3.49
C TYR A 802 -10.41 -0.26 -3.67
N LEU A 803 -10.67 0.42 -2.55
CA LEU A 803 -11.30 1.72 -2.52
C LEU A 803 -10.38 2.71 -1.78
N GLN A 804 -9.97 3.75 -2.49
CA GLN A 804 -9.06 4.76 -1.99
C GLN A 804 -9.85 5.97 -1.52
N TYR A 805 -9.63 6.45 -0.30
CA TYR A 805 -10.27 7.64 0.28
C TYR A 805 -9.39 8.87 0.09
N TYR A 806 -10.01 10.00 -0.23
CA TYR A 806 -9.33 11.27 -0.48
C TYR A 806 -10.03 12.43 0.21
N LEU A 807 -9.23 13.42 0.60
CA LEU A 807 -9.71 14.74 1.00
C LEU A 807 -9.15 15.80 0.05
N TYR A 808 -10.02 16.63 -0.50
CA TYR A 808 -9.65 17.80 -1.29
C TYR A 808 -9.41 18.99 -0.37
N ASN A 809 -8.31 19.72 -0.62
CA ASN A 809 -7.93 20.91 0.15
C ASN A 809 -7.93 20.69 1.67
N TRP A 810 -7.50 19.50 2.10
CA TRP A 810 -7.32 19.18 3.51
C TRP A 810 -6.11 18.27 3.69
N LYS A 811 -5.18 18.72 4.53
CA LYS A 811 -4.02 17.93 4.95
C LYS A 811 -4.41 17.17 6.21
N CYS A 812 -4.13 15.88 6.26
CA CYS A 812 -4.16 15.11 7.49
C CYS A 812 -3.16 13.94 7.42
N PRO A 813 -2.82 13.31 8.56
CA PRO A 813 -2.09 12.05 8.56
C PRO A 813 -2.86 10.94 7.82
N LYS A 814 -2.15 9.87 7.42
CA LYS A 814 -2.78 8.68 6.85
C LYS A 814 -3.68 8.04 7.92
N ILE A 815 -4.87 7.64 7.52
CA ILE A 815 -5.88 7.02 8.37
C ILE A 815 -5.91 5.53 8.06
N GLU A 816 -5.77 4.69 9.09
CA GLU A 816 -5.92 3.24 8.92
C GLU A 816 -7.37 2.88 8.56
N PRO A 817 -7.63 1.81 7.77
CA PRO A 817 -8.99 1.45 7.36
C PRO A 817 -9.96 1.29 8.53
N ARG A 818 -9.54 0.60 9.60
CA ARG A 818 -10.31 0.46 10.85
C ARG A 818 -10.64 1.79 11.56
N SER A 819 -9.94 2.87 11.21
CA SER A 819 -10.15 4.22 11.73
C SER A 819 -11.00 5.09 10.77
N ILE A 820 -11.55 4.50 9.70
CA ILE A 820 -12.53 5.11 8.80
C ILE A 820 -13.94 4.70 9.26
N GLY A 821 -14.77 5.69 9.59
CA GLY A 821 -16.20 5.54 9.90
C GLY A 821 -17.11 6.06 8.78
N LEU A 822 -16.56 6.39 7.62
CA LEU A 822 -17.27 6.89 6.45
C LEU A 822 -17.49 5.76 5.44
N VAL A 823 -18.73 5.65 4.94
CA VAL A 823 -19.08 4.79 3.80
C VAL A 823 -19.56 5.70 2.67
N LEU A 824 -18.93 5.62 1.50
CA LEU A 824 -19.34 6.35 0.29
C LEU A 824 -20.09 5.41 -0.66
N LEU A 825 -21.08 5.97 -1.37
CA LEU A 825 -22.08 5.22 -2.15
C LEU A 825 -21.60 4.72 -3.51
#